data_AF-A0A0M0BD41-F1
#
_entry.id   AF-A0A0M0BD41-F1
#
_cell.length_a   1.000
_cell.length_b   1.000
_cell.length_c   1.000
_cell.angle_alpha   90.00
_cell.angle_beta   90.00
_cell.angle_gamma   90.00
#
_symmetry.space_group_name_H-M   'P 1'
#
loop_
_entity.id
_entity.type
_entity.pdbx_description
1 polymer ?
#
loop_
_entity_poly.entity_id
_entity_poly.type
_entity_poly.pdbx_seq_one_letter_code
_entity_poly.pdbx_strand_id
1 'polypeptide(L)'
;MAQTKNPFSLLNKPIRKIVEERGFISPTDPQVEAVPLILEGKNVLLIAPTGTGKTEAAFLPVFSKLIELIRLHVGIKILYITPLRALNRDILERLKWWCEKLDVRVAVRHGDTDTKERLQQSRSPPDMLITTPETLQAILPGRNMRRHLKQTRWVIVDEVHELAEDKRGSQFSLALERLRLITERDFQVIGLSATIGSPEKVAKFLVGTERPVEIVRVPVARFMNLEIVYPAPNEADHALASRLYTHPEVAARLRVIKQLIEGHRAVLLFTNTRSIAEVLASRFKVWDVDFPVSIHHGSLAKPARVMAERGIKGGELKGLVCTSSLELGIDVGHIDLCIQYMSPRQVTRLVQRVGRSGHRVGRVAKGVIITLDSDDTLEAMVIARRAYLEDLEEVAVPEKPYDALVHQLVGCLTFSRTWRFDQLLAVLNKAFPYRNLSEDDLINVLHYMYERYPMLAWVSFEDKIVLKPQSTKELYNYYYETLSMIPDQKNYLVIDETKEIPVGILDEAFVAEYGDPGVKFIVRGSAWKITHVYGDKIYVTPVSDPTGAIPSWVGEEIPVPFNIAREVGKIRGFVEDQLDQNRPVKAIASTLSQEYPADEETVARVIAETVEQIRAGYKVPTDTRVTLENWGDSVVMNACFGSLVNRTLALLIGHLLSEKIGYTIGVRETPYRIVIQGRDLVDSMVVYNVFVDLAAMDLASIAAEAAVKGRLFKRRMIHIARKFGAVSKHADLSNISLNQLIKSFQDTAIFDEAVKVTLKKDMDLEHTATVLEAFRNNAVELVVLDTGGDATPITSIGLEKMRKRASLISPEKMKYISIESARARLLNEIKTFICTNCWGFLQMAPIKDIPESFTCPRCGSREIGVLNESEESVARACEKMGKQMTAKEAKMVNEARETARLMAEHGRLAALVLAGKNLSLGNVKEILSKETQIGDPLFERVVEEERKALTKSFW
;
A
#
# COMPACT_ATOMS: atom_id res chain seq x y z
N MET A 1 -0.24 -2.76 46.63
CA MET A 1 -0.17 -1.65 45.65
C MET A 1 1.13 -0.90 45.89
N ALA A 2 2.20 -1.26 45.18
CA ALA A 2 3.48 -0.54 45.27
C ALA A 2 3.34 0.78 44.49
N GLN A 3 3.72 1.91 45.10
CA GLN A 3 3.81 3.21 44.42
C GLN A 3 4.66 3.05 43.15
N THR A 4 4.07 3.18 41.98
CA THR A 4 4.77 3.18 40.69
C THR A 4 5.72 4.39 40.67
N LYS A 5 6.99 4.14 40.98
CA LYS A 5 8.04 5.17 40.90
C LYS A 5 8.08 5.71 39.48
N ASN A 6 8.06 7.03 39.33
CA ASN A 6 8.21 7.71 38.05
C ASN A 6 9.44 7.14 37.29
N PRO A 7 9.27 6.45 36.14
CA PRO A 7 10.37 5.84 35.37
C PRO A 7 11.48 6.83 34.98
N PHE A 8 11.17 8.12 34.81
CA PHE A 8 12.20 9.12 34.50
C PHE A 8 13.23 9.26 35.62
N SER A 9 12.88 8.93 36.87
CA SER A 9 13.83 8.92 37.98
C SER A 9 14.96 7.89 37.81
N LEU A 10 14.72 6.83 37.02
CA LEU A 10 15.69 5.77 36.70
C LEU A 10 16.70 6.20 35.64
N LEU A 11 16.41 7.27 34.89
CA LEU A 11 17.29 7.77 33.83
C LEU A 11 18.51 8.49 34.42
N ASN A 12 19.62 8.47 33.70
CA ASN A 12 20.82 9.19 34.08
C ASN A 12 20.56 10.70 34.17
N LYS A 13 21.29 11.38 35.07
CA LYS A 13 21.06 12.80 35.40
C LYS A 13 20.99 13.73 34.17
N PRO A 14 21.85 13.59 33.14
CA PRO A 14 21.76 14.42 31.93
C PRO A 14 20.43 14.23 31.18
N ILE A 15 19.95 12.99 31.07
CA ILE A 15 18.68 12.69 30.38
C ILE A 15 17.49 13.29 31.15
N ARG A 16 17.48 13.18 32.49
CA ARG A 16 16.41 13.77 33.31
C ARG A 16 16.27 15.28 33.08
N LYS A 17 17.38 16.01 33.10
CA LYS A 17 17.37 17.46 32.89
C LYS A 17 16.79 17.85 31.52
N ILE A 18 17.14 17.14 30.46
CA ILE A 18 16.65 17.46 29.11
C ILE A 18 15.20 17.01 28.91
N VAL A 19 14.73 15.96 29.59
CA VAL A 19 13.31 15.57 29.60
C VAL A 19 12.46 16.68 30.22
N GLU A 20 12.90 17.24 31.35
CA GLU A 20 12.27 18.40 31.99
C GLU A 20 12.33 19.64 31.08
N GLU A 21 13.50 19.95 30.48
CA GLU A 21 13.68 21.08 29.56
C GLU A 21 12.76 20.99 28.33
N ARG A 22 12.52 19.78 27.82
CA ARG A 22 11.63 19.55 26.67
C ARG A 22 10.14 19.63 27.03
N GLY A 23 9.81 19.76 28.32
CA GLY A 23 8.44 19.94 28.80
C GLY A 23 7.70 18.63 29.09
N PHE A 24 8.40 17.51 29.29
CA PHE A 24 7.77 16.25 29.71
C PHE A 24 7.51 16.29 31.22
N ILE A 25 6.28 16.66 31.60
CA ILE A 25 5.86 16.84 33.01
C ILE A 25 5.73 15.50 33.72
N SER A 26 5.13 14.51 33.07
CA SER A 26 4.91 13.17 33.60
C SER A 26 5.08 12.11 32.49
N PRO A 27 5.54 10.91 32.83
CA PRO A 27 5.65 9.82 31.87
C PRO A 27 4.26 9.34 31.44
N THR A 28 4.15 8.92 30.19
CA THR A 28 2.94 8.29 29.63
C THR A 28 2.90 6.79 29.96
N ASP A 29 1.73 6.15 29.86
CA ASP A 29 1.59 4.69 30.14
C ASP A 29 2.63 3.83 29.38
N PRO A 30 2.88 4.04 28.06
CA PRO A 30 3.95 3.32 27.36
C PRO A 30 5.34 3.51 27.97
N GLN A 31 5.62 4.71 28.52
CA GLN A 31 6.91 5.03 29.13
C GLN A 31 7.04 4.42 30.53
N VAL A 32 5.94 4.36 31.31
CA VAL A 32 5.90 3.69 32.62
C VAL A 32 6.24 2.22 32.50
N GLU A 33 5.66 1.54 31.51
CA GLU A 33 5.85 0.11 31.33
C GLU A 33 7.18 -0.25 30.63
N ALA A 34 7.56 0.47 29.57
CA ALA A 34 8.71 0.07 28.75
C ALA A 34 10.08 0.55 29.27
N VAL A 35 10.17 1.75 29.86
CA VAL A 35 11.46 2.36 30.24
C VAL A 35 12.27 1.49 31.23
N PRO A 36 11.68 0.94 32.30
CA PRO A 36 12.41 0.09 33.24
C PRO A 36 12.98 -1.16 32.56
N LEU A 37 12.18 -1.85 31.75
CA LEU A 37 12.57 -3.08 31.05
C LEU A 37 13.73 -2.82 30.07
N ILE A 38 13.69 -1.69 29.36
CA ILE A 38 14.76 -1.33 28.43
C ILE A 38 16.05 -1.00 29.19
N LEU A 39 15.98 -0.32 30.35
CA LEU A 39 17.15 -0.03 31.19
C LEU A 39 17.81 -1.29 31.77
N GLU A 40 17.04 -2.35 32.01
CA GLU A 40 17.52 -3.68 32.41
C GLU A 40 18.25 -4.44 31.28
N GLY A 41 18.13 -3.97 30.03
CA GLY A 41 18.75 -4.60 28.86
C GLY A 41 17.87 -5.68 28.20
N LYS A 42 16.60 -5.82 28.59
CA LYS A 42 15.67 -6.78 27.99
C LYS A 42 15.27 -6.37 26.58
N ASN A 43 15.03 -7.34 25.69
CA ASN A 43 14.36 -7.04 24.43
C ASN A 43 12.88 -6.71 24.72
N VAL A 44 12.32 -5.73 24.01
CA VAL A 44 10.96 -5.27 24.26
C VAL A 44 10.21 -5.11 22.94
N LEU A 45 8.99 -5.62 22.86
CA LEU A 45 8.00 -5.26 21.84
C LEU A 45 6.95 -4.34 22.50
N LEU A 46 7.00 -3.05 22.19
CA LEU A 46 6.06 -2.06 22.67
C LEU A 46 4.92 -1.85 21.66
N ILE A 47 3.71 -2.22 22.08
CA ILE A 47 2.47 -2.03 21.34
C ILE A 47 1.69 -0.92 22.03
N ALA A 48 1.67 0.26 21.42
CA ALA A 48 1.02 1.43 22.00
C ALA A 48 0.43 2.34 20.91
N PRO A 49 -0.72 2.99 21.16
CA PRO A 49 -1.34 3.89 20.19
C PRO A 49 -0.41 5.00 19.75
N THR A 50 -0.64 5.51 18.54
CA THR A 50 0.14 6.63 18.04
C THR A 50 -0.17 7.91 18.83
N GLY A 51 0.81 8.81 18.94
CA GLY A 51 0.67 10.02 19.77
C GLY A 51 0.82 9.83 21.28
N THR A 52 1.07 8.61 21.78
CA THR A 52 1.21 8.31 23.23
C THR A 52 2.65 8.32 23.76
N GLY A 53 3.63 8.69 22.94
CA GLY A 53 5.04 8.74 23.34
C GLY A 53 5.83 7.43 23.20
N LYS A 54 5.37 6.50 22.33
CA LYS A 54 6.05 5.21 22.04
C LYS A 54 7.52 5.36 21.65
N THR A 55 7.83 6.40 20.87
CA THR A 55 9.19 6.67 20.38
C THR A 55 10.12 7.07 21.53
N GLU A 56 9.69 8.00 22.39
CA GLU A 56 10.43 8.42 23.60
C GLU A 56 10.64 7.27 24.59
N ALA A 57 9.63 6.41 24.75
CA ALA A 57 9.73 5.22 25.58
C ALA A 57 10.89 4.30 25.13
N ALA A 58 11.20 4.28 23.84
CA ALA A 58 12.29 3.51 23.26
C ALA A 58 13.66 4.18 23.40
N PHE A 59 13.79 5.44 22.96
CA PHE A 59 15.13 6.04 22.84
C PHE A 59 15.64 6.66 24.13
N LEU A 60 14.79 7.15 25.05
CA LEU A 60 15.23 7.76 26.32
C LEU A 60 16.08 6.80 27.18
N PRO A 61 15.64 5.56 27.46
CA PRO A 61 16.46 4.61 28.21
C PRO A 61 17.73 4.19 27.45
N VAL A 62 17.66 4.08 26.12
CA VAL A 62 18.84 3.79 25.28
C VAL A 62 19.86 4.93 25.37
N PHE A 63 19.44 6.18 25.26
CA PHE A 63 20.32 7.35 25.43
C PHE A 63 20.91 7.42 26.84
N SER A 64 20.14 7.05 27.86
CA SER A 64 20.65 6.96 29.23
C SER A 64 21.83 6.00 29.35
N LYS A 65 21.84 4.89 28.62
CA LYS A 65 22.97 3.95 28.59
C LYS A 65 24.07 4.38 27.60
N LEU A 66 23.70 5.01 26.49
CA LEU A 66 24.63 5.45 25.45
C LEU A 66 25.66 6.45 25.96
N ILE A 67 25.25 7.42 26.79
CA ILE A 67 26.14 8.48 27.29
C ILE A 67 27.32 7.93 28.09
N GLU A 68 27.19 6.74 28.68
CA GLU A 68 28.29 6.05 29.38
C GLU A 68 29.32 5.44 28.40
N LEU A 69 28.91 5.16 27.17
CA LEU A 69 29.71 4.47 26.15
C LEU A 69 30.22 5.38 25.04
N ILE A 70 29.62 6.56 24.84
CA ILE A 70 29.77 7.34 23.62
C ILE A 70 31.22 7.77 23.35
N ARG A 71 32.00 8.03 24.41
CA ARG A 71 33.42 8.43 24.32
C ARG A 71 34.40 7.26 24.29
N LEU A 72 33.95 6.03 24.57
CA LEU A 72 34.84 4.88 24.72
C LEU A 72 35.13 4.17 23.39
N HIS A 73 34.19 4.21 22.43
CA HIS A 73 34.30 3.43 21.20
C HIS A 73 33.84 4.24 19.99
N VAL A 74 34.62 4.24 18.90
CA VAL A 74 34.19 4.79 17.61
C VAL A 74 33.40 3.73 16.84
N GLY A 75 32.24 4.11 16.29
CA GLY A 75 31.37 3.21 15.53
C GLY A 75 29.89 3.49 15.79
N ILE A 76 29.05 2.75 15.07
CA ILE A 76 27.59 2.82 15.15
C ILE A 76 27.16 1.98 16.34
N LYS A 77 26.51 2.59 17.34
CA LYS A 77 26.03 1.90 18.55
C LYS A 77 24.52 1.64 18.49
N ILE A 78 23.78 2.51 17.83
CA ILE A 78 22.33 2.42 17.67
C ILE A 78 22.00 2.30 16.19
N LEU A 79 21.26 1.26 15.82
CA LEU A 79 20.56 1.17 14.54
C LEU A 79 19.09 1.46 14.78
N TYR A 80 18.55 2.46 14.09
CA TYR A 80 17.11 2.73 14.07
C TYR A 80 16.58 2.34 12.69
N ILE A 81 15.73 1.32 12.64
CA ILE A 81 15.18 0.75 11.43
C ILE A 81 13.76 1.25 11.25
N THR A 82 13.48 1.88 10.10
CA THR A 82 12.11 2.22 9.69
C THR A 82 11.72 1.44 8.43
N PRO A 83 10.43 1.08 8.25
CA PRO A 83 10.00 0.36 7.06
C PRO A 83 9.98 1.24 5.80
N LEU A 84 9.90 2.57 5.97
CA LEU A 84 9.73 3.54 4.88
C LEU A 84 10.72 4.70 4.98
N ARG A 85 11.26 5.12 3.83
CA ARG A 85 12.20 6.25 3.75
C ARG A 85 11.64 7.57 4.27
N ALA A 86 10.33 7.81 4.09
CA ALA A 86 9.67 9.03 4.55
C ALA A 86 9.78 9.19 6.08
N LEU A 87 9.63 8.08 6.82
CA LEU A 87 9.73 8.06 8.28
C LEU A 87 11.14 8.39 8.79
N ASN A 88 12.19 8.10 8.02
CA ASN A 88 13.56 8.42 8.42
C ASN A 88 13.77 9.92 8.68
N ARG A 89 13.19 10.77 7.82
CA ARG A 89 13.31 12.23 7.95
C ARG A 89 12.61 12.72 9.21
N ASP A 90 11.42 12.20 9.47
CA ASP A 90 10.58 12.62 10.58
C ASP A 90 11.18 12.17 11.92
N ILE A 91 11.73 10.95 11.97
CA ILE A 91 12.48 10.47 13.14
C ILE A 91 13.77 11.29 13.35
N LEU A 92 14.50 11.64 12.28
CA LEU A 92 15.67 12.51 12.39
C LEU A 92 15.30 13.88 12.97
N GLU A 93 14.25 14.52 12.46
CA GLU A 93 13.78 15.82 12.96
C GLU A 93 13.37 15.74 14.44
N ARG A 94 12.64 14.68 14.82
CA ARG A 94 12.23 14.43 16.20
C ARG A 94 13.42 14.22 17.15
N LEU A 95 14.45 13.52 16.70
CA LEU A 95 15.64 13.19 17.51
C LEU A 95 16.70 14.30 17.51
N LYS A 96 16.73 15.18 16.51
CA LYS A 96 17.78 16.18 16.32
C LYS A 96 18.08 16.99 17.58
N TRP A 97 17.04 17.53 18.22
CA TRP A 97 17.19 18.32 19.45
C TRP A 97 17.80 17.51 20.60
N TRP A 98 17.38 16.25 20.78
CA TRP A 98 17.90 15.37 21.82
C TRP A 98 19.37 15.03 21.56
N CYS A 99 19.70 14.70 20.32
CA CYS A 99 21.04 14.35 19.89
C CYS A 99 22.01 15.53 20.05
N GLU A 100 21.62 16.75 19.67
CA GLU A 100 22.42 17.97 19.85
C GLU A 100 22.71 18.25 21.33
N LYS A 101 21.70 18.11 22.21
CA LYS A 101 21.87 18.31 23.65
C LYS A 101 22.77 17.27 24.32
N LEU A 102 22.83 16.07 23.75
CA LEU A 102 23.60 14.94 24.27
C LEU A 102 24.95 14.72 23.57
N ASP A 103 25.31 15.57 22.60
CA ASP A 103 26.49 15.40 21.75
C ASP A 103 26.53 14.01 21.06
N VAL A 104 25.36 13.54 20.62
CA VAL A 104 25.19 12.27 19.90
C VAL A 104 25.16 12.56 18.40
N ARG A 105 26.06 11.93 17.64
CA ARG A 105 26.04 12.08 16.18
C ARG A 105 24.99 11.15 15.58
N VAL A 106 23.95 11.73 14.99
CA VAL A 106 22.90 11.00 14.27
C VAL A 106 23.00 11.27 12.77
N ALA A 107 22.80 10.24 11.96
CA ALA A 107 22.70 10.39 10.50
C ALA A 107 21.65 9.45 9.92
N VAL A 108 21.13 9.80 8.74
CA VAL A 108 20.22 8.97 7.96
C VAL A 108 20.99 8.35 6.79
N ARG A 109 20.74 7.07 6.51
CA ARG A 109 21.19 6.43 5.27
C ARG A 109 20.07 5.64 4.64
N HIS A 110 19.77 5.92 3.39
CA HIS A 110 18.80 5.20 2.58
C HIS A 110 19.21 5.19 1.09
N GLY A 111 18.39 4.57 0.24
CA GLY A 111 18.66 4.47 -1.21
C GLY A 111 18.90 5.80 -1.93
N ASP A 112 18.35 6.92 -1.45
CA ASP A 112 18.53 8.26 -2.05
C ASP A 112 19.67 9.09 -1.41
N THR A 113 20.38 8.57 -0.40
CA THR A 113 21.53 9.28 0.20
C THR A 113 22.62 9.43 -0.84
N ASP A 114 23.21 10.61 -1.01
CA ASP A 114 24.19 10.84 -2.07
C ASP A 114 25.53 10.14 -1.80
N THR A 115 26.30 9.90 -2.85
CA THR A 115 27.57 9.17 -2.77
C THR A 115 28.59 9.87 -1.86
N LYS A 116 28.59 11.21 -1.81
CA LYS A 116 29.52 11.99 -0.98
C LYS A 116 29.16 11.80 0.50
N GLU A 117 27.89 11.90 0.86
CA GLU A 117 27.44 11.62 2.23
C GLU A 117 27.72 10.16 2.64
N ARG A 118 27.44 9.18 1.77
CA ARG A 118 27.78 7.76 2.04
C ARG A 118 29.27 7.55 2.32
N LEU A 119 30.14 8.23 1.57
CA LEU A 119 31.58 8.16 1.75
C LEU A 119 32.01 8.82 3.06
N GLN A 120 31.42 9.96 3.40
CA GLN A 120 31.63 10.63 4.68
C GLN A 120 31.25 9.73 5.85
N GLN A 121 30.06 9.13 5.83
CA GLN A 121 29.59 8.20 6.85
C GLN A 121 30.49 6.96 6.99
N SER A 122 31.06 6.47 5.89
CA SER A 122 32.03 5.35 5.90
C SER A 122 33.36 5.73 6.56
N ARG A 123 33.81 6.99 6.41
CA ARG A 123 35.04 7.52 7.01
C ARG A 123 34.85 7.92 8.47
N SER A 124 33.75 8.62 8.77
CA SER A 124 33.38 9.10 10.10
C SER A 124 31.93 8.65 10.38
N PRO A 125 31.75 7.51 11.07
CA PRO A 125 30.42 6.96 11.32
C PRO A 125 29.66 7.81 12.35
N PRO A 126 28.31 7.88 12.24
CA PRO A 126 27.48 8.39 13.33
C PRO A 126 27.48 7.41 14.51
N ASP A 127 27.05 7.88 15.68
CA ASP A 127 26.79 7.05 16.86
C ASP A 127 25.43 6.34 16.73
N MET A 128 24.46 7.00 16.08
CA MET A 128 23.15 6.48 15.72
C MET A 128 22.92 6.57 14.21
N LEU A 129 22.61 5.43 13.58
CA LEU A 129 22.27 5.37 12.16
C LEU A 129 20.78 5.03 12.00
N ILE A 130 20.02 5.97 11.42
CA ILE A 130 18.63 5.77 11.00
C ILE A 130 18.65 5.25 9.56
N THR A 131 18.04 4.10 9.31
CA THR A 131 18.13 3.41 8.01
C THR A 131 16.90 2.54 7.73
N THR A 132 16.81 2.01 6.51
CA THR A 132 15.81 0.98 6.14
C THR A 132 16.42 -0.42 6.16
N PRO A 133 15.61 -1.49 6.21
CA PRO A 133 16.10 -2.87 6.10
C PRO A 133 16.96 -3.12 4.87
N GLU A 134 16.56 -2.63 3.69
CA GLU A 134 17.29 -2.81 2.43
C GLU A 134 18.65 -2.11 2.47
N THR A 135 18.70 -0.95 3.12
CA THR A 135 19.95 -0.20 3.25
C THR A 135 20.89 -0.86 4.27
N LEU A 136 20.35 -1.49 5.32
CA LEU A 136 21.15 -2.34 6.20
C LEU A 136 21.80 -3.48 5.41
N GLN A 137 21.04 -4.16 4.54
CA GLN A 137 21.60 -5.19 3.64
C GLN A 137 22.75 -4.64 2.79
N ALA A 138 22.59 -3.45 2.22
CA ALA A 138 23.61 -2.84 1.36
C ALA A 138 24.92 -2.50 2.10
N ILE A 139 24.86 -2.18 3.41
CA ILE A 139 26.06 -1.83 4.19
C ILE A 139 26.74 -3.02 4.86
N LEU A 140 26.01 -4.12 5.10
CA LEU A 140 26.54 -5.32 5.74
C LEU A 140 27.76 -5.91 5.03
N PRO A 141 27.88 -5.93 3.68
CA PRO A 141 29.09 -6.38 2.98
C PRO A 141 30.29 -5.43 3.10
N GLY A 142 30.07 -4.14 3.36
CA GLY A 142 31.10 -3.12 3.27
C GLY A 142 32.16 -3.23 4.38
N ARG A 143 33.44 -3.41 4.02
CA ARG A 143 34.54 -3.61 4.99
C ARG A 143 34.61 -2.55 6.10
N ASN A 144 34.54 -1.26 5.74
CA ASN A 144 34.57 -0.17 6.73
C ASN A 144 33.29 -0.13 7.57
N MET A 145 32.13 -0.33 6.93
CA MET A 145 30.84 -0.36 7.61
C MET A 145 30.77 -1.50 8.62
N ARG A 146 31.28 -2.70 8.30
CA ARG A 146 31.39 -3.82 9.25
C ARG A 146 32.17 -3.45 10.51
N ARG A 147 33.30 -2.74 10.36
CA ARG A 147 34.09 -2.26 11.53
C ARG A 147 33.27 -1.35 12.43
N HIS A 148 32.48 -0.44 11.85
CA HIS A 148 31.63 0.47 12.59
C HIS A 148 30.44 -0.25 13.23
N LEU A 149 29.81 -1.18 12.51
CA LEU A 149 28.68 -1.98 12.96
C LEU A 149 29.04 -2.97 14.07
N LYS A 150 30.31 -3.38 14.19
CA LYS A 150 30.78 -4.22 15.31
C LYS A 150 30.48 -3.58 16.67
N GLN A 151 30.33 -2.26 16.75
CA GLN A 151 29.98 -1.53 17.97
C GLN A 151 28.49 -1.46 18.30
N THR A 152 27.62 -2.06 17.47
CA THR A 152 26.17 -2.04 17.70
C THR A 152 25.81 -2.69 19.04
N ARG A 153 24.91 -2.02 19.77
CA ARG A 153 24.41 -2.39 21.11
C ARG A 153 22.89 -2.45 21.14
N TRP A 154 22.26 -1.58 20.35
CA TRP A 154 20.82 -1.40 20.30
C TRP A 154 20.33 -1.37 18.86
N VAL A 155 19.25 -2.12 18.61
CA VAL A 155 18.49 -2.06 17.36
C VAL A 155 17.05 -1.69 17.72
N ILE A 156 16.62 -0.51 17.30
CA ILE A 156 15.23 -0.06 17.42
C ILE A 156 14.57 -0.32 16.08
N VAL A 157 13.45 -1.04 16.07
CA VAL A 157 12.67 -1.37 14.87
C VAL A 157 11.31 -0.71 15.01
N ASP A 158 11.06 0.32 14.23
CA ASP A 158 9.79 1.04 14.23
C ASP A 158 8.79 0.37 13.27
N GLU A 159 7.51 0.47 13.59
CA GLU A 159 6.39 -0.16 12.87
C GLU A 159 6.66 -1.63 12.48
N VAL A 160 6.99 -2.47 13.47
CA VAL A 160 7.41 -3.88 13.25
C VAL A 160 6.38 -4.71 12.47
N HIS A 161 5.09 -4.42 12.61
CA HIS A 161 4.01 -5.13 11.91
C HIS A 161 4.14 -5.05 10.38
N GLU A 162 4.54 -3.90 9.84
CA GLU A 162 4.76 -3.71 8.39
C GLU A 162 5.88 -4.60 7.86
N LEU A 163 6.87 -4.92 8.69
CA LEU A 163 7.95 -5.82 8.32
C LEU A 163 7.53 -7.28 8.50
N ALA A 164 6.81 -7.61 9.56
CA ALA A 164 6.47 -8.99 9.91
C ALA A 164 5.66 -9.70 8.82
N GLU A 165 4.78 -8.99 8.10
CA GLU A 165 3.87 -9.56 7.09
C GLU A 165 4.48 -9.68 5.68
N ASP A 166 5.72 -9.22 5.48
CA ASP A 166 6.36 -9.18 4.17
C ASP A 166 7.68 -9.98 4.16
N LYS A 167 8.03 -10.56 3.00
CA LYS A 167 9.33 -11.14 2.71
C LYS A 167 10.48 -10.17 2.98
N ARG A 168 10.25 -8.86 2.88
CA ARG A 168 11.20 -7.82 3.32
C ARG A 168 11.59 -7.99 4.79
N GLY A 169 10.63 -8.30 5.65
CA GLY A 169 10.89 -8.62 7.05
C GLY A 169 11.61 -9.95 7.22
N SER A 170 11.25 -10.98 6.46
CA SER A 170 11.99 -12.26 6.51
C SER A 170 13.46 -12.07 6.15
N GLN A 171 13.73 -11.25 5.12
CA GLN A 171 15.08 -10.85 4.73
C GLN A 171 15.78 -10.02 5.84
N PHE A 172 15.07 -9.10 6.50
CA PHE A 172 15.56 -8.30 7.62
C PHE A 172 15.93 -9.14 8.85
N SER A 173 15.10 -10.12 9.20
CA SER A 173 15.33 -11.05 10.32
C SER A 173 16.66 -11.79 10.14
N LEU A 174 16.94 -12.28 8.93
CA LEU A 174 18.25 -12.86 8.58
C LEU A 174 19.40 -11.83 8.58
N ALA A 175 19.12 -10.57 8.24
CA ALA A 175 20.10 -9.48 8.34
C ALA A 175 20.56 -9.26 9.79
N LEU A 176 19.64 -9.40 10.76
CA LEU A 176 19.97 -9.30 12.19
C LEU A 176 20.87 -10.45 12.65
N GLU A 177 20.64 -11.68 12.19
CA GLU A 177 21.55 -12.80 12.48
C GLU A 177 22.94 -12.59 11.85
N ARG A 178 23.00 -12.06 10.62
CA ARG A 178 24.27 -11.66 10.00
C ARG A 178 24.95 -10.50 10.72
N LEU A 179 24.19 -9.56 11.28
CA LEU A 179 24.74 -8.50 12.12
C LEU A 179 25.34 -9.08 13.40
N ARG A 180 24.73 -10.10 14.01
CA ARG A 180 25.27 -10.81 15.17
C ARG A 180 26.61 -11.50 14.89
N LEU A 181 26.79 -12.03 13.68
CA LEU A 181 28.10 -12.53 13.23
C LEU A 181 29.16 -11.43 13.17
N ILE A 182 28.78 -10.19 12.83
CA ILE A 182 29.71 -9.04 12.77
C ILE A 182 30.01 -8.49 14.16
N THR A 183 29.02 -8.44 15.04
CA THR A 183 29.18 -7.91 16.41
C THR A 183 29.88 -8.91 17.33
N GLU A 184 29.86 -10.21 16.99
CA GLU A 184 30.39 -11.32 17.80
C GLU A 184 29.75 -11.38 19.21
N ARG A 185 28.54 -10.83 19.34
CA ARG A 185 27.75 -10.73 20.57
C ARG A 185 26.31 -10.40 20.24
N ASP A 186 25.41 -10.63 21.18
CA ASP A 186 24.04 -10.16 21.05
C ASP A 186 23.91 -8.65 21.30
N PHE A 187 22.78 -8.11 20.87
CA PHE A 187 22.40 -6.71 21.07
C PHE A 187 20.93 -6.64 21.47
N GLN A 188 20.57 -5.59 22.19
CA GLN A 188 19.18 -5.37 22.62
C GLN A 188 18.34 -4.93 21.42
N VAL A 189 17.16 -5.55 21.26
CA VAL A 189 16.20 -5.23 20.21
C VAL A 189 14.94 -4.65 20.83
N ILE A 190 14.50 -3.49 20.32
CA ILE A 190 13.31 -2.78 20.78
C ILE A 190 12.39 -2.58 19.58
N GLY A 191 11.25 -3.25 19.57
CA GLY A 191 10.23 -3.14 18.53
C GLY A 191 9.12 -2.19 18.92
N LEU A 192 8.68 -1.34 18.00
CA LEU A 192 7.57 -0.41 18.20
C LEU A 192 6.45 -0.73 17.21
N SER A 193 5.21 -0.75 17.68
CA SER A 193 4.04 -0.91 16.83
C SER A 193 2.84 -0.18 17.40
N ALA A 194 1.94 0.29 16.54
CA ALA A 194 0.64 0.81 16.96
C ALA A 194 -0.34 -0.31 17.32
N THR A 195 -0.36 -1.37 16.51
CA THR A 195 -1.37 -2.43 16.53
C THR A 195 -0.75 -3.74 16.09
N ILE A 196 -1.07 -4.85 16.78
CA ILE A 196 -0.64 -6.21 16.40
C ILE A 196 -1.71 -7.20 16.87
N GLY A 197 -2.25 -8.02 15.95
CA GLY A 197 -3.18 -9.11 16.32
C GLY A 197 -2.49 -10.37 16.86
N SER A 198 -1.21 -10.61 16.53
CA SER A 198 -0.42 -11.74 17.05
C SER A 198 0.90 -11.29 17.74
N PRO A 199 0.86 -10.64 18.91
CA PRO A 199 2.03 -10.07 19.59
C PRO A 199 3.18 -11.06 19.77
N GLU A 200 2.90 -12.29 20.16
CA GLU A 200 3.89 -13.34 20.45
C GLU A 200 4.66 -13.75 19.19
N LYS A 201 3.95 -13.82 18.06
CA LYS A 201 4.53 -14.18 16.76
C LYS A 201 5.42 -13.04 16.25
N VAL A 202 4.98 -11.79 16.41
CA VAL A 202 5.79 -10.61 16.05
C VAL A 202 7.00 -10.45 16.98
N ALA A 203 6.85 -10.76 18.27
CA ALA A 203 7.95 -10.73 19.22
C ALA A 203 9.05 -11.73 18.83
N LYS A 204 8.67 -12.97 18.48
CA LYS A 204 9.60 -13.98 17.95
C LYS A 204 10.19 -13.57 16.59
N PHE A 205 9.41 -12.97 15.70
CA PHE A 205 9.91 -12.40 14.44
C PHE A 205 11.04 -11.37 14.68
N LEU A 206 10.85 -10.51 15.68
CA LEU A 206 11.76 -9.42 16.03
C LEU A 206 13.10 -9.93 16.60
N VAL A 207 13.07 -10.89 17.53
CA VAL A 207 14.27 -11.31 18.27
C VAL A 207 14.85 -12.66 17.83
N GLY A 208 14.10 -13.44 17.05
CA GLY A 208 14.44 -14.83 16.71
C GLY A 208 13.82 -15.85 17.66
N THR A 209 14.25 -17.11 17.55
CA THR A 209 13.65 -18.25 18.26
C THR A 209 14.19 -18.48 19.67
N GLU A 210 15.43 -18.10 19.93
CA GLU A 210 16.17 -18.46 21.17
C GLU A 210 16.25 -17.33 22.19
N ARG A 211 15.71 -16.14 21.88
CA ARG A 211 15.94 -14.92 22.67
C ARG A 211 14.67 -14.50 23.42
N PRO A 212 14.78 -14.14 24.71
CA PRO A 212 13.63 -13.63 25.46
C PRO A 212 13.24 -12.22 24.98
N VAL A 213 11.95 -11.91 25.08
CA VAL A 213 11.37 -10.62 24.71
C VAL A 213 10.13 -10.34 25.56
N GLU A 214 10.07 -9.15 26.14
CA GLU A 214 8.91 -8.68 26.90
C GLU A 214 7.93 -7.99 25.96
N ILE A 215 6.64 -8.34 26.06
CA ILE A 215 5.58 -7.71 25.28
C ILE A 215 4.88 -6.71 26.20
N VAL A 216 4.96 -5.43 25.84
CA VAL A 216 4.28 -4.35 26.55
C VAL A 216 3.11 -3.88 25.69
N ARG A 217 1.88 -4.06 26.17
CA ARG A 217 0.65 -3.65 25.47
C ARG A 217 -0.07 -2.57 26.26
N VAL A 218 -0.25 -1.41 25.64
CA VAL A 218 -1.06 -0.31 26.16
C VAL A 218 -2.39 -0.27 25.40
N PRO A 219 -3.56 -0.31 26.07
CA PRO A 219 -4.87 -0.34 25.41
C PRO A 219 -5.10 0.84 24.45
N VAL A 220 -5.67 0.55 23.28
CA VAL A 220 -5.97 1.51 22.19
C VAL A 220 -7.42 1.99 22.26
N ALA A 221 -8.35 1.14 22.69
CA ALA A 221 -9.80 1.39 22.61
C ALA A 221 -10.26 2.64 23.40
N ARG A 222 -9.54 3.02 24.46
CA ARG A 222 -9.87 4.20 25.29
C ARG A 222 -9.69 5.54 24.58
N PHE A 223 -9.09 5.54 23.38
CA PHE A 223 -8.65 6.76 22.70
C PHE A 223 -9.30 6.97 21.33
N MET A 224 -10.40 6.28 20.98
CA MET A 224 -11.06 6.42 19.68
C MET A 224 -12.56 6.67 19.81
N ASN A 225 -13.10 7.50 18.90
CA ASN A 225 -14.52 7.70 18.67
C ASN A 225 -14.81 7.49 17.18
N LEU A 226 -15.65 6.51 16.86
CA LEU A 226 -16.00 6.09 15.51
C LEU A 226 -17.49 6.31 15.25
N GLU A 227 -17.80 6.90 14.10
CA GLU A 227 -19.15 7.06 13.56
C GLU A 227 -19.24 6.40 12.19
N ILE A 228 -20.36 5.74 11.90
CA ILE A 228 -20.63 5.13 10.60
C ILE A 228 -21.79 5.86 9.96
N VAL A 229 -21.58 6.35 8.74
CA VAL A 229 -22.57 7.12 7.99
C VAL A 229 -22.84 6.43 6.67
N TYR A 230 -24.09 6.08 6.42
CA TYR A 230 -24.60 5.61 5.13
C TYR A 230 -25.52 6.70 4.52
N PRO A 231 -25.00 7.65 3.71
CA PRO A 231 -25.76 8.83 3.28
C PRO A 231 -26.91 8.48 2.32
N ALA A 232 -28.11 9.01 2.57
CA ALA A 232 -29.25 8.90 1.65
C ALA A 232 -29.28 10.12 0.72
N PRO A 233 -29.56 9.95 -0.58
CA PRO A 233 -29.73 11.09 -1.49
C PRO A 233 -30.98 11.89 -1.14
N ASN A 234 -30.85 13.22 -1.16
CA ASN A 234 -31.97 14.16 -1.11
C ASN A 234 -32.13 14.91 -2.44
N GLU A 235 -33.16 15.76 -2.57
CA GLU A 235 -33.43 16.51 -3.81
C GLU A 235 -32.24 17.34 -4.31
N ALA A 236 -31.47 17.96 -3.41
CA ALA A 236 -30.27 18.72 -3.77
C ALA A 236 -29.17 17.81 -4.33
N ASP A 237 -29.07 16.57 -3.84
CA ASP A 237 -28.12 15.59 -4.35
C ASP A 237 -28.46 15.13 -5.76
N HIS A 238 -29.75 15.07 -6.14
CA HIS A 238 -30.15 14.79 -7.52
C HIS A 238 -29.69 15.90 -8.47
N ALA A 239 -29.89 17.17 -8.11
CA ALA A 239 -29.42 18.31 -8.89
C ALA A 239 -27.88 18.33 -8.99
N LEU A 240 -27.20 18.07 -7.86
CA LEU A 240 -25.75 17.99 -7.81
C LEU A 240 -25.22 16.82 -8.65
N ALA A 241 -25.88 15.67 -8.63
CA ALA A 241 -25.52 14.51 -9.42
C ALA A 241 -25.58 14.81 -10.92
N SER A 242 -26.60 15.53 -11.38
CA SER A 242 -26.66 16.02 -12.77
C SER A 242 -25.48 16.94 -13.11
N ARG A 243 -25.15 17.90 -12.22
CA ARG A 243 -24.04 18.85 -12.42
C ARG A 243 -22.67 18.17 -12.42
N LEU A 244 -22.46 17.18 -11.54
CA LEU A 244 -21.22 16.43 -11.41
C LEU A 244 -21.14 15.21 -12.33
N TYR A 245 -22.17 14.97 -13.14
CA TYR A 245 -22.29 13.82 -14.03
C TYR A 245 -22.08 12.48 -13.29
N THR A 246 -22.79 12.32 -12.19
CA THR A 246 -22.71 11.13 -11.32
C THR A 246 -24.10 10.68 -10.88
N HIS A 247 -24.17 9.70 -9.97
CA HIS A 247 -25.42 9.21 -9.40
C HIS A 247 -25.77 9.95 -8.10
N PRO A 248 -27.06 10.12 -7.76
CA PRO A 248 -27.49 10.80 -6.53
C PRO A 248 -26.81 10.28 -5.26
N GLU A 249 -26.58 8.98 -5.14
CA GLU A 249 -25.91 8.37 -3.99
C GLU A 249 -24.45 8.80 -3.88
N VAL A 250 -23.77 9.01 -5.01
CA VAL A 250 -22.40 9.54 -5.03
C VAL A 250 -22.40 11.01 -4.61
N ALA A 251 -23.35 11.80 -5.10
CA ALA A 251 -23.51 13.20 -4.73
C ALA A 251 -23.79 13.35 -3.22
N ALA A 252 -24.65 12.51 -2.65
CA ALA A 252 -24.93 12.47 -1.21
C ALA A 252 -23.67 12.22 -0.37
N ARG A 253 -22.84 11.26 -0.78
CA ARG A 253 -21.56 10.97 -0.12
C ARG A 253 -20.58 12.15 -0.22
N LEU A 254 -20.43 12.72 -1.43
CA LEU A 254 -19.58 13.90 -1.62
C LEU A 254 -20.03 15.06 -0.74
N ARG A 255 -21.34 15.28 -0.60
CA ARG A 255 -21.91 16.34 0.25
C ARG A 255 -21.55 16.14 1.71
N VAL A 256 -21.77 14.95 2.24
CA VAL A 256 -21.42 14.62 3.64
C VAL A 256 -19.92 14.80 3.87
N ILE A 257 -19.06 14.32 2.96
CA ILE A 257 -17.60 14.50 3.07
C ILE A 257 -17.24 15.99 3.06
N LYS A 258 -17.80 16.78 2.14
CA LYS A 258 -17.52 18.22 2.02
C LYS A 258 -17.90 18.94 3.32
N GLN A 259 -19.09 18.67 3.87
CA GLN A 259 -19.56 19.24 5.14
C GLN A 259 -18.62 18.90 6.31
N LEU A 260 -18.17 17.64 6.41
CA LEU A 260 -17.23 17.22 7.44
C LEU A 260 -15.87 17.93 7.32
N ILE A 261 -15.35 18.08 6.10
CA ILE A 261 -14.08 18.79 5.85
C ILE A 261 -14.21 20.27 6.20
N GLU A 262 -15.33 20.92 5.84
CA GLU A 262 -15.54 22.35 6.11
C GLU A 262 -15.64 22.63 7.62
N GLY A 263 -16.26 21.73 8.37
CA GLY A 263 -16.46 21.82 9.82
C GLY A 263 -15.23 21.53 10.68
N HIS A 264 -14.10 21.13 10.09
CA HIS A 264 -12.87 20.80 10.81
C HIS A 264 -11.68 21.62 10.28
N ARG A 265 -10.60 21.73 11.07
CA ARG A 265 -9.40 22.48 10.66
C ARG A 265 -8.54 21.69 9.71
N ALA A 266 -8.32 20.40 10.00
CA ALA A 266 -7.50 19.51 9.20
C ALA A 266 -8.06 18.09 9.23
N VAL A 267 -8.30 17.53 8.03
CA VAL A 267 -8.94 16.24 7.82
C VAL A 267 -8.08 15.34 6.92
N LEU A 268 -7.96 14.08 7.28
CA LEU A 268 -7.45 13.04 6.39
C LEU A 268 -8.62 12.22 5.86
N LEU A 269 -8.80 12.18 4.54
CA LEU A 269 -9.81 11.37 3.86
C LEU A 269 -9.13 10.15 3.22
N PHE A 270 -9.20 9.00 3.89
CA PHE A 270 -8.63 7.76 3.40
C PHE A 270 -9.52 7.07 2.37
N THR A 271 -8.90 6.54 1.32
CA THR A 271 -9.51 5.64 0.32
C THR A 271 -8.72 4.35 0.22
N ASN A 272 -9.39 3.28 -0.23
CA ASN A 272 -8.75 1.97 -0.36
C ASN A 272 -7.82 1.86 -1.59
N THR A 273 -8.10 2.60 -2.66
CA THR A 273 -7.30 2.57 -3.90
C THR A 273 -6.87 3.96 -4.34
N ARG A 274 -5.81 4.02 -5.14
CA ARG A 274 -5.34 5.29 -5.74
C ARG A 274 -6.35 5.84 -6.73
N SER A 275 -7.01 4.97 -7.50
CA SER A 275 -8.05 5.35 -8.45
C SER A 275 -9.22 6.07 -7.79
N ILE A 276 -9.67 5.60 -6.61
CA ILE A 276 -10.76 6.25 -5.87
C ILE A 276 -10.30 7.59 -5.30
N ALA A 277 -9.05 7.71 -4.80
CA ALA A 277 -8.51 8.98 -4.32
C ALA A 277 -8.53 10.06 -5.41
N GLU A 278 -8.03 9.71 -6.60
CA GLU A 278 -8.01 10.59 -7.78
C GLU A 278 -9.43 10.99 -8.22
N VAL A 279 -10.36 10.02 -8.28
CA VAL A 279 -11.76 10.29 -8.64
C VAL A 279 -12.41 11.23 -7.63
N LEU A 280 -12.30 10.97 -6.32
CA LEU A 280 -12.93 11.81 -5.30
C LEU A 280 -12.38 13.24 -5.33
N ALA A 281 -11.07 13.40 -5.36
CA ALA A 281 -10.45 14.72 -5.41
C ALA A 281 -10.81 15.48 -6.69
N SER A 282 -10.84 14.80 -7.85
CA SER A 282 -11.33 15.39 -9.08
C SER A 282 -12.79 15.85 -8.95
N ARG A 283 -13.66 15.04 -8.33
CA ARG A 283 -15.07 15.41 -8.11
C ARG A 283 -15.22 16.61 -7.18
N PHE A 284 -14.43 16.70 -6.11
CA PHE A 284 -14.42 17.89 -5.26
C PHE A 284 -13.97 19.13 -6.02
N LYS A 285 -12.95 19.03 -6.88
CA LYS A 285 -12.47 20.17 -7.69
C LYS A 285 -13.46 20.60 -8.78
N VAL A 286 -14.17 19.66 -9.39
CA VAL A 286 -15.25 19.97 -10.35
C VAL A 286 -16.44 20.62 -9.64
N TRP A 287 -16.74 20.20 -8.41
CA TRP A 287 -17.78 20.85 -7.61
C TRP A 287 -17.35 22.27 -7.21
N ASP A 288 -16.12 22.43 -6.73
CA ASP A 288 -15.60 23.66 -6.17
C ASP A 288 -14.08 23.72 -6.37
N VAL A 289 -13.65 24.54 -7.33
CA VAL A 289 -12.24 24.66 -7.77
C VAL A 289 -11.32 25.10 -6.63
N ASP A 290 -11.85 25.94 -5.74
CA ASP A 290 -11.11 26.54 -4.63
C ASP A 290 -11.25 25.74 -3.33
N PHE A 291 -11.97 24.62 -3.36
CA PHE A 291 -12.08 23.74 -2.20
C PHE A 291 -10.68 23.33 -1.72
N PRO A 292 -10.31 23.59 -0.45
CA PRO A 292 -8.93 23.47 0.07
C PRO A 292 -8.55 22.02 0.38
N VAL A 293 -8.66 21.16 -0.64
CA VAL A 293 -8.33 19.74 -0.58
C VAL A 293 -7.31 19.40 -1.66
N SER A 294 -6.36 18.54 -1.30
CA SER A 294 -5.34 17.98 -2.20
C SER A 294 -5.27 16.45 -2.09
N ILE A 295 -4.47 15.81 -2.94
CA ILE A 295 -4.31 14.35 -3.00
C ILE A 295 -2.94 13.95 -2.46
N HIS A 296 -2.86 12.79 -1.81
CA HIS A 296 -1.60 12.20 -1.39
C HIS A 296 -1.56 10.68 -1.60
N HIS A 297 -0.74 10.21 -2.55
CA HIS A 297 -0.41 8.79 -2.71
C HIS A 297 0.99 8.56 -3.28
N GLY A 298 1.51 7.33 -3.15
CA GLY A 298 2.89 6.97 -3.49
C GLY A 298 3.31 7.23 -4.94
N SER A 299 2.36 7.20 -5.90
CA SER A 299 2.64 7.48 -7.32
C SER A 299 2.82 8.97 -7.65
N LEU A 300 2.59 9.88 -6.69
CA LEU A 300 2.83 11.31 -6.89
C LEU A 300 4.33 11.64 -6.80
N ALA A 301 4.76 12.61 -7.61
CA ALA A 301 6.11 13.15 -7.54
C ALA A 301 6.42 13.70 -6.14
N LYS A 302 7.66 13.55 -5.69
CA LYS A 302 8.10 13.98 -4.34
C LYS A 302 7.73 15.45 -4.02
N PRO A 303 7.91 16.43 -4.92
CA PRO A 303 7.53 17.82 -4.62
C PRO A 303 6.04 17.99 -4.30
N ALA A 304 5.16 17.34 -5.06
CA ALA A 304 3.73 17.40 -4.85
C ALA A 304 3.33 16.84 -3.47
N ARG A 305 3.93 15.71 -3.05
CA ARG A 305 3.69 15.12 -1.72
C ARG A 305 4.14 16.04 -0.58
N VAL A 306 5.37 16.54 -0.65
CA VAL A 306 5.94 17.44 0.38
C VAL A 306 5.11 18.71 0.54
N MET A 307 4.56 19.23 -0.56
CA MET A 307 3.75 20.43 -0.52
C MET A 307 2.34 20.16 0.02
N ALA A 308 1.71 19.03 -0.31
CA ALA A 308 0.49 18.59 0.34
C ALA A 308 0.68 18.40 1.87
N GLU A 309 1.79 17.78 2.29
CA GLU A 309 2.20 17.62 3.70
C GLU A 309 2.37 18.98 4.40
N ARG A 310 3.02 19.95 3.73
CA ARG A 310 3.21 21.31 4.26
C ARG A 310 1.90 22.10 4.31
N GLY A 311 1.07 22.00 3.27
CA GLY A 311 -0.19 22.74 3.16
C GLY A 311 -1.18 22.34 4.25
N ILE A 312 -1.29 21.04 4.57
CA ILE A 312 -2.13 20.58 5.69
C ILE A 312 -1.52 20.99 7.05
N LYS A 313 -0.19 20.88 7.22
CA LYS A 313 0.51 21.26 8.46
C LYS A 313 0.45 22.77 8.74
N GLY A 314 0.49 23.58 7.67
CA GLY A 314 0.39 25.04 7.71
C GLY A 314 -1.05 25.57 7.78
N GLY A 315 -2.05 24.74 7.48
CA GLY A 315 -3.47 25.11 7.47
C GLY A 315 -3.96 25.77 6.17
N GLU A 316 -3.15 25.74 5.11
CA GLU A 316 -3.55 26.16 3.74
C GLU A 316 -4.55 25.17 3.12
N LEU A 317 -4.44 23.90 3.51
CA LEU A 317 -5.39 22.86 3.15
C LEU A 317 -6.24 22.51 4.39
N LYS A 318 -7.52 22.25 4.17
CA LYS A 318 -8.41 21.64 5.18
C LYS A 318 -8.45 20.12 5.07
N GLY A 319 -8.16 19.55 3.91
CA GLY A 319 -8.26 18.09 3.71
C GLY A 319 -7.21 17.51 2.78
N LEU A 320 -6.80 16.27 3.07
CA LEU A 320 -6.00 15.45 2.16
C LEU A 320 -6.74 14.15 1.82
N VAL A 321 -6.98 13.91 0.54
CA VAL A 321 -7.47 12.62 0.03
C VAL A 321 -6.28 11.68 -0.14
N CYS A 322 -6.19 10.62 0.65
CA CYS A 322 -5.00 9.79 0.72
C CYS A 322 -5.29 8.29 0.70
N THR A 323 -4.31 7.51 0.26
CA THR A 323 -4.29 6.05 0.43
C THR A 323 -3.44 5.67 1.64
N SER A 324 -3.00 4.41 1.72
CA SER A 324 -2.07 3.91 2.74
C SER A 324 -0.76 4.69 2.90
N SER A 325 -0.44 5.57 1.95
CA SER A 325 0.74 6.45 2.04
C SER A 325 0.80 7.34 3.29
N LEU A 326 -0.34 7.64 3.94
CA LEU A 326 -0.43 8.43 5.18
C LEU A 326 -0.98 7.61 6.36
N GLU A 327 -1.13 6.29 6.23
CA GLU A 327 -1.51 5.41 7.36
C GLU A 327 -0.41 5.39 8.44
N LEU A 328 0.83 5.36 7.97
CA LEU A 328 2.02 5.25 8.80
C LEU A 328 2.48 6.62 9.31
N GLY A 329 3.34 6.61 10.32
CA GLY A 329 3.76 7.71 11.22
C GLY A 329 4.34 9.00 10.64
N ILE A 330 3.99 9.41 9.42
CA ILE A 330 4.40 10.68 8.81
C ILE A 330 3.78 11.84 9.58
N ASP A 331 4.60 12.82 9.97
CA ASP A 331 4.13 14.01 10.69
C ASP A 331 3.50 15.04 9.73
N VAL A 332 2.18 14.93 9.54
CA VAL A 332 1.36 15.92 8.82
C VAL A 332 0.81 17.02 9.73
N GLY A 333 1.31 17.12 10.97
CA GLY A 333 0.83 18.09 11.96
C GLY A 333 -0.43 17.63 12.70
N HIS A 334 -1.24 18.60 13.13
CA HIS A 334 -2.43 18.34 13.95
C HIS A 334 -3.63 18.04 13.04
N ILE A 335 -4.15 16.82 13.13
CA ILE A 335 -5.35 16.35 12.44
C ILE A 335 -6.50 16.22 13.43
N ASP A 336 -7.67 16.76 13.08
CA ASP A 336 -8.86 16.75 13.93
C ASP A 336 -9.77 15.56 13.66
N LEU A 337 -9.86 15.15 12.39
CA LEU A 337 -10.79 14.14 11.92
C LEU A 337 -10.12 13.24 10.87
N CYS A 338 -10.36 11.95 11.00
CA CYS A 338 -10.12 10.98 9.95
C CYS A 338 -11.46 10.58 9.32
N ILE A 339 -11.58 10.71 8.00
CA ILE A 339 -12.69 10.17 7.23
C ILE A 339 -12.19 8.93 6.50
N GLN A 340 -12.89 7.82 6.63
CA GLN A 340 -12.64 6.58 5.91
C GLN A 340 -13.73 6.41 4.85
N TYR A 341 -13.38 6.51 3.56
CA TYR A 341 -14.32 6.30 2.47
C TYR A 341 -14.37 4.82 2.07
N MET A 342 -15.57 4.25 2.08
CA MET A 342 -15.87 2.82 2.06
C MET A 342 -15.39 2.10 3.32
N SER A 343 -15.84 0.86 3.51
CA SER A 343 -15.29 -0.01 4.54
C SER A 343 -13.75 -0.01 4.50
N PRO A 344 -13.07 0.09 5.66
CA PRO A 344 -11.61 -0.02 5.74
C PRO A 344 -11.10 -1.44 5.41
N ARG A 345 -12.01 -2.42 5.22
CA ARG A 345 -11.77 -3.85 4.94
C ARG A 345 -11.11 -4.64 6.07
N GLN A 346 -10.31 -3.99 6.90
CA GLN A 346 -9.55 -4.56 8.01
C GLN A 346 -9.60 -3.64 9.25
N VAL A 347 -9.59 -4.24 10.43
CA VAL A 347 -9.58 -3.59 11.75
C VAL A 347 -8.26 -2.86 11.98
N THR A 348 -7.14 -3.54 11.73
CA THR A 348 -5.78 -2.96 11.84
C THR A 348 -5.65 -1.65 11.08
N ARG A 349 -6.12 -1.60 9.83
CA ARG A 349 -6.11 -0.38 9.00
C ARG A 349 -7.00 0.72 9.58
N LEU A 350 -8.20 0.40 10.05
CA LEU A 350 -9.08 1.39 10.66
C LEU A 350 -8.39 2.08 11.84
N VAL A 351 -7.81 1.29 12.75
CA VAL A 351 -7.14 1.80 13.95
C VAL A 351 -5.94 2.67 13.59
N GLN A 352 -5.12 2.26 12.61
CA GLN A 352 -3.97 3.05 12.16
C GLN A 352 -4.37 4.38 11.51
N ARG A 353 -5.37 4.34 10.61
CA ARG A 353 -5.90 5.52 9.91
C ARG A 353 -6.49 6.52 10.90
N VAL A 354 -7.40 6.05 11.77
CA VAL A 354 -8.07 6.90 12.75
C VAL A 354 -7.07 7.42 13.79
N GLY A 355 -6.07 6.62 14.18
CA GLY A 355 -4.97 7.02 15.05
C GLY A 355 -4.08 8.15 14.52
N ARG A 356 -4.26 8.58 13.27
CA ARG A 356 -3.65 9.81 12.73
C ARG A 356 -4.35 11.07 13.24
N SER A 357 -5.63 10.99 13.61
CA SER A 357 -6.39 12.09 14.22
C SER A 357 -6.13 12.17 15.72
N GLY A 358 -6.22 13.36 16.30
CA GLY A 358 -6.06 13.55 17.75
C GLY A 358 -4.65 13.20 18.26
N HIS A 359 -3.61 13.35 17.43
CA HIS A 359 -2.23 12.88 17.65
C HIS A 359 -1.44 13.67 18.73
N ARG A 360 -2.02 13.86 19.93
CA ARG A 360 -1.38 14.41 21.14
C ARG A 360 -1.80 13.60 22.36
N VAL A 361 -0.89 13.49 23.33
CA VAL A 361 -1.14 12.81 24.62
C VAL A 361 -2.43 13.35 25.25
N GLY A 362 -3.37 12.46 25.58
CA GLY A 362 -4.62 12.78 26.26
C GLY A 362 -5.79 13.24 25.36
N ARG A 363 -5.67 13.17 24.02
CA ARG A 363 -6.79 13.44 23.10
C ARG A 363 -7.41 12.16 22.55
N VAL A 364 -8.69 12.25 22.16
CA VAL A 364 -9.45 11.17 21.51
C VAL A 364 -9.34 11.33 20.00
N ALA A 365 -8.93 10.27 19.31
CA ALA A 365 -8.94 10.15 17.86
C ALA A 365 -10.38 10.03 17.35
N LYS A 366 -10.75 10.83 16.35
CA LYS A 366 -12.10 10.86 15.76
C LYS A 366 -12.08 10.30 14.35
N GLY A 367 -12.95 9.32 14.09
CA GLY A 367 -13.10 8.66 12.81
C GLY A 367 -14.55 8.66 12.33
N VAL A 368 -14.79 8.97 11.05
CA VAL A 368 -16.09 8.79 10.40
C VAL A 368 -15.90 7.84 9.21
N ILE A 369 -16.67 6.75 9.14
CA ILE A 369 -16.67 5.82 8.01
C ILE A 369 -17.87 6.15 7.12
N ILE A 370 -17.63 6.48 5.86
CA ILE A 370 -18.67 6.80 4.88
C ILE A 370 -18.80 5.66 3.89
N THR A 371 -19.93 4.96 3.91
CA THR A 371 -20.12 3.69 3.23
C THR A 371 -20.93 3.84 1.93
N LEU A 372 -20.84 2.82 1.07
CA LEU A 372 -21.47 2.86 -0.27
C LEU A 372 -22.86 2.22 -0.34
N ASP A 373 -22.99 1.05 0.28
CA ASP A 373 -24.11 0.11 0.15
C ASP A 373 -24.24 -0.71 1.45
N SER A 374 -25.23 -1.61 1.54
CA SER A 374 -25.49 -2.36 2.77
C SER A 374 -24.41 -3.38 3.12
N ASP A 375 -23.81 -4.07 2.15
CA ASP A 375 -22.63 -4.94 2.39
C ASP A 375 -21.47 -4.14 3.01
N ASP A 376 -21.14 -3.00 2.40
CA ASP A 376 -20.04 -2.13 2.83
C ASP A 376 -20.30 -1.51 4.21
N THR A 377 -21.56 -1.25 4.54
CA THR A 377 -21.97 -0.69 5.83
C THR A 377 -22.00 -1.74 6.94
N LEU A 378 -22.55 -2.93 6.69
CA LEU A 378 -22.50 -4.06 7.64
C LEU A 378 -21.05 -4.43 7.95
N GLU A 379 -20.20 -4.46 6.92
CA GLU A 379 -18.76 -4.70 7.08
C GLU A 379 -18.09 -3.62 7.95
N ALA A 380 -18.39 -2.34 7.71
CA ALA A 380 -17.88 -1.24 8.51
C ALA A 380 -18.34 -1.32 9.98
N MET A 381 -19.60 -1.72 10.23
CA MET A 381 -20.16 -1.93 11.56
C MET A 381 -19.37 -3.00 12.33
N VAL A 382 -19.17 -4.16 11.71
CA VAL A 382 -18.39 -5.27 12.28
C VAL A 382 -16.95 -4.84 12.56
N ILE A 383 -16.29 -4.17 11.61
CA ILE A 383 -14.91 -3.73 11.78
C ILE A 383 -14.79 -2.71 12.91
N ALA A 384 -15.70 -1.74 12.99
CA ALA A 384 -15.67 -0.73 14.05
C ALA A 384 -15.93 -1.34 15.44
N ARG A 385 -16.85 -2.30 15.55
CA ARG A 385 -17.07 -3.08 16.78
C ARG A 385 -15.80 -3.83 17.20
N ARG A 386 -15.17 -4.55 16.27
CA ARG A 386 -13.92 -5.29 16.51
C ARG A 386 -12.76 -4.37 16.90
N ALA A 387 -12.71 -3.15 16.34
CA ALA A 387 -11.72 -2.14 16.74
C ALA A 387 -11.88 -1.73 18.21
N TYR A 388 -13.12 -1.56 18.70
CA TYR A 388 -13.38 -1.30 20.12
C TYR A 388 -13.04 -2.48 21.03
N LEU A 389 -13.21 -3.71 20.54
CA LEU A 389 -12.84 -4.93 21.25
C LEU A 389 -11.34 -5.27 21.17
N GLU A 390 -10.57 -4.50 20.38
CA GLU A 390 -9.18 -4.78 20.03
C GLU A 390 -8.95 -6.18 19.44
N ASP A 391 -9.95 -6.68 18.72
CA ASP A 391 -9.91 -7.93 17.94
C ASP A 391 -9.35 -7.63 16.55
N LEU A 392 -8.04 -7.80 16.39
CA LEU A 392 -7.28 -7.45 15.19
C LEU A 392 -6.94 -8.69 14.36
N GLU A 393 -6.70 -8.51 13.06
CA GLU A 393 -6.25 -9.60 12.19
C GLU A 393 -4.93 -10.21 12.67
N GLU A 394 -4.81 -11.54 12.50
CA GLU A 394 -3.56 -12.25 12.78
C GLU A 394 -2.44 -11.85 11.82
N VAL A 395 -1.22 -11.78 12.35
CA VAL A 395 -0.03 -11.46 11.55
C VAL A 395 0.51 -12.72 10.87
N ALA A 396 0.50 -12.72 9.54
CA ALA A 396 1.00 -13.80 8.71
C ALA A 396 2.48 -13.59 8.34
N VAL A 397 3.41 -14.09 9.17
CA VAL A 397 4.85 -14.05 8.86
C VAL A 397 5.19 -15.02 7.72
N PRO A 398 5.77 -14.56 6.59
CA PRO A 398 6.12 -15.43 5.48
C PRO A 398 7.18 -16.46 5.88
N GLU A 399 6.84 -17.73 5.75
CA GLU A 399 7.73 -18.84 6.14
C GLU A 399 8.68 -19.22 5.01
N LYS A 400 9.97 -19.25 5.34
CA LYS A 400 11.06 -19.70 4.46
C LYS A 400 10.96 -19.14 3.03
N PRO A 401 10.82 -17.82 2.78
CA PRO A 401 10.83 -17.31 1.42
C PRO A 401 12.18 -17.61 0.76
N TYR A 402 12.18 -18.43 -0.29
CA TYR A 402 13.39 -18.95 -0.93
C TYR A 402 14.12 -17.90 -1.76
N ASP A 403 13.38 -16.98 -2.37
CA ASP A 403 13.96 -15.81 -3.04
C ASP A 403 14.78 -14.94 -2.08
N ALA A 404 14.22 -14.65 -0.90
CA ALA A 404 14.96 -13.96 0.16
C ALA A 404 16.12 -14.80 0.71
N LEU A 405 16.00 -16.13 0.76
CA LEU A 405 17.05 -17.03 1.22
C LEU A 405 18.25 -17.03 0.27
N VAL A 406 18.06 -17.12 -1.05
CA VAL A 406 19.15 -17.01 -2.05
C VAL A 406 19.93 -15.72 -1.83
N HIS A 407 19.24 -14.60 -1.70
CA HIS A 407 19.88 -13.31 -1.42
C HIS A 407 20.72 -13.34 -0.12
N GLN A 408 20.21 -13.97 0.93
CA GLN A 408 20.95 -14.05 2.21
C GLN A 408 22.12 -15.03 2.17
N LEU A 409 22.02 -16.15 1.45
CA LEU A 409 23.14 -17.06 1.21
C LEU A 409 24.27 -16.37 0.44
N VAL A 410 23.93 -15.61 -0.60
CA VAL A 410 24.89 -14.72 -1.28
C VAL A 410 25.50 -13.73 -0.28
N GLY A 411 24.67 -13.14 0.59
CA GLY A 411 25.11 -12.29 1.69
C GLY A 411 26.12 -12.96 2.64
N CYS A 412 25.95 -14.25 2.97
CA CYS A 412 26.90 -15.04 3.75
C CYS A 412 28.21 -15.26 3.00
N LEU A 413 28.17 -15.47 1.68
CA LEU A 413 29.37 -15.59 0.82
C LEU A 413 30.13 -14.26 0.63
N THR A 414 29.50 -13.12 0.92
CA THR A 414 30.23 -11.84 1.07
C THR A 414 30.96 -11.74 2.42
N PHE A 415 30.58 -12.54 3.42
CA PHE A 415 31.18 -12.54 4.75
C PHE A 415 32.36 -13.50 4.84
N SER A 416 32.13 -14.77 4.50
CA SER A 416 33.15 -15.81 4.42
C SER A 416 33.19 -16.42 3.02
N ARG A 417 34.36 -16.90 2.59
CA ARG A 417 34.50 -17.60 1.29
C ARG A 417 33.92 -19.00 1.29
N THR A 418 33.78 -19.62 2.46
CA THR A 418 33.42 -21.02 2.63
C THR A 418 32.44 -21.15 3.79
N TRP A 419 31.43 -21.98 3.61
CA TRP A 419 30.45 -22.34 4.62
C TRP A 419 30.12 -23.83 4.52
N ARG A 420 29.95 -24.50 5.65
CA ARG A 420 29.32 -25.83 5.70
C ARG A 420 27.81 -25.70 5.84
N PHE A 421 27.05 -26.71 5.39
CA PHE A 421 25.58 -26.67 5.44
C PHE A 421 25.07 -26.54 6.89
N ASP A 422 25.65 -27.28 7.83
CA ASP A 422 25.31 -27.21 9.26
C ASP A 422 25.53 -25.81 9.86
N GLN A 423 26.62 -25.14 9.46
CA GLN A 423 26.90 -23.76 9.88
C GLN A 423 25.89 -22.76 9.31
N LEU A 424 25.47 -22.95 8.05
CA LEU A 424 24.42 -22.11 7.45
C LEU A 424 23.10 -22.31 8.18
N LEU A 425 22.66 -23.56 8.34
CA LEU A 425 21.42 -23.89 9.05
C LEU A 425 21.43 -23.35 10.49
N ALA A 426 22.55 -23.47 11.21
CA ALA A 426 22.68 -22.94 12.58
C ALA A 426 22.52 -21.42 12.69
N VAL A 427 22.87 -20.67 11.64
CA VAL A 427 22.66 -19.21 11.60
C VAL A 427 21.25 -18.88 11.11
N LEU A 428 20.79 -19.53 10.04
CA LEU A 428 19.51 -19.24 9.40
C LEU A 428 18.32 -19.60 10.30
N ASN A 429 18.38 -20.73 11.01
CA ASN A 429 17.27 -21.23 11.86
C ASN A 429 17.02 -20.37 13.10
N LYS A 430 17.95 -19.48 13.46
CA LYS A 430 17.76 -18.50 14.55
C LYS A 430 16.77 -17.41 14.18
N ALA A 431 16.60 -17.12 12.90
CA ALA A 431 15.57 -16.21 12.42
C ALA A 431 14.21 -16.93 12.41
N PHE A 432 13.21 -16.37 13.08
CA PHE A 432 11.88 -16.99 13.22
C PHE A 432 11.21 -17.39 11.88
N PRO A 433 11.29 -16.60 10.78
CA PRO A 433 10.77 -17.01 9.47
C PRO A 433 11.42 -18.29 8.90
N TYR A 434 12.62 -18.63 9.34
CA TYR A 434 13.44 -19.75 8.88
C TYR A 434 13.65 -20.82 9.96
N ARG A 435 12.95 -20.74 11.10
CA ARG A 435 13.08 -21.69 12.23
C ARG A 435 12.95 -23.17 11.86
N ASN A 436 12.18 -23.45 10.81
CA ASN A 436 11.92 -24.80 10.30
C ASN A 436 12.59 -25.04 8.94
N LEU A 437 13.67 -24.32 8.62
CA LEU A 437 14.44 -24.55 7.39
C LEU A 437 15.23 -25.86 7.55
N SER A 438 14.88 -26.82 6.72
CA SER A 438 15.50 -28.15 6.67
C SER A 438 16.74 -28.15 5.79
N GLU A 439 17.52 -29.23 5.87
CA GLU A 439 18.64 -29.44 4.96
C GLU A 439 18.15 -29.59 3.50
N ASP A 440 17.03 -30.27 3.28
CA ASP A 440 16.43 -30.44 1.94
C ASP A 440 16.01 -29.12 1.31
N ASP A 441 15.42 -28.22 2.10
CA ASP A 441 15.09 -26.86 1.65
C ASP A 441 16.37 -26.11 1.22
N LEU A 442 17.45 -26.25 1.99
CA LEU A 442 18.74 -25.62 1.68
C LEU A 442 19.35 -26.23 0.41
N ILE A 443 19.30 -27.56 0.26
CA ILE A 443 19.78 -28.28 -0.92
C ILE A 443 19.06 -27.80 -2.17
N ASN A 444 17.72 -27.74 -2.16
CA ASN A 444 16.92 -27.25 -3.30
C ASN A 444 17.35 -25.84 -3.74
N VAL A 445 17.52 -24.93 -2.78
CA VAL A 445 17.96 -23.56 -3.06
C VAL A 445 19.40 -23.50 -3.58
N LEU A 446 20.29 -24.35 -3.05
CA LEU A 446 21.68 -24.43 -3.49
C LEU A 446 21.84 -25.06 -4.87
N HIS A 447 20.98 -26.02 -5.26
CA HIS A 447 20.91 -26.54 -6.63
C HIS A 447 20.67 -25.40 -7.62
N TYR A 448 19.67 -24.56 -7.36
CA TYR A 448 19.44 -23.37 -8.18
C TYR A 448 20.67 -22.45 -8.25
N MET A 449 21.29 -22.14 -7.12
CA MET A 449 22.46 -21.25 -7.07
C MET A 449 23.69 -21.79 -7.82
N TYR A 450 23.82 -23.12 -7.86
CA TYR A 450 24.90 -23.84 -8.53
C TYR A 450 24.68 -23.99 -10.04
N GLU A 451 23.45 -24.34 -10.45
CA GLU A 451 23.10 -24.62 -11.85
C GLU A 451 22.79 -23.37 -12.67
N ARG A 452 22.38 -22.27 -12.02
CA ARG A 452 22.16 -20.97 -12.69
C ARG A 452 23.42 -20.54 -13.42
N TYR A 453 23.26 -20.00 -14.64
CA TYR A 453 24.34 -19.31 -15.35
C TYR A 453 24.10 -17.78 -15.43
N PRO A 454 25.07 -16.93 -15.04
CA PRO A 454 26.32 -17.29 -14.35
C PRO A 454 26.06 -17.74 -12.90
N MET A 455 26.94 -18.61 -12.40
CA MET A 455 26.78 -19.27 -11.09
C MET A 455 26.88 -18.28 -9.92
N LEU A 456 26.01 -18.45 -8.92
CA LEU A 456 26.00 -17.63 -7.70
C LEU A 456 26.84 -18.25 -6.58
N ALA A 457 26.93 -19.57 -6.51
CA ALA A 457 27.76 -20.30 -5.55
C ALA A 457 28.24 -21.62 -6.14
N TRP A 458 29.48 -22.00 -5.87
CA TRP A 458 29.95 -23.37 -6.13
C TRP A 458 29.57 -24.25 -4.93
N VAL A 459 29.07 -25.45 -5.17
CA VAL A 459 28.55 -26.32 -4.10
C VAL A 459 29.09 -27.74 -4.29
N SER A 460 29.64 -28.32 -3.21
CA SER A 460 29.85 -29.76 -3.09
C SER A 460 28.73 -30.31 -2.22
N PHE A 461 27.79 -31.04 -2.82
CA PHE A 461 26.68 -31.66 -2.09
C PHE A 461 27.13 -32.88 -1.28
N GLU A 462 28.14 -33.61 -1.75
CA GLU A 462 28.75 -34.73 -1.03
C GLU A 462 29.45 -34.26 0.24
N ASP A 463 30.29 -33.22 0.14
CA ASP A 463 31.01 -32.66 1.29
C ASP A 463 30.15 -31.70 2.13
N LYS A 464 28.96 -31.34 1.63
CA LYS A 464 28.05 -30.33 2.22
C LYS A 464 28.72 -28.98 2.43
N ILE A 465 29.43 -28.50 1.42
CA ILE A 465 30.19 -27.23 1.43
C ILE A 465 29.70 -26.29 0.33
N VAL A 466 29.52 -25.02 0.69
CA VAL A 466 29.24 -23.90 -0.24
C VAL A 466 30.46 -23.00 -0.32
N LEU A 467 30.91 -22.72 -1.53
CA LEU A 467 32.05 -21.85 -1.83
C LEU A 467 31.65 -20.63 -2.64
N LYS A 468 32.30 -19.51 -2.33
CA LYS A 468 32.22 -18.31 -3.14
C LYS A 468 32.81 -18.60 -4.53
N PRO A 469 32.12 -18.25 -5.63
CA PRO A 469 32.63 -18.47 -6.98
C PRO A 469 33.95 -17.72 -7.20
N GLN A 470 34.77 -18.23 -8.13
CA GLN A 470 36.05 -17.61 -8.48
C GLN A 470 35.83 -16.19 -9.03
N SER A 471 34.93 -16.05 -10.01
CA SER A 471 34.43 -14.75 -10.46
C SER A 471 33.31 -14.28 -9.53
N THR A 472 33.56 -13.16 -8.85
CA THR A 472 32.60 -12.60 -7.87
C THR A 472 31.70 -11.52 -8.45
N LYS A 473 31.89 -11.15 -9.73
CA LYS A 473 31.15 -10.08 -10.41
C LYS A 473 29.65 -10.34 -10.36
N GLU A 474 29.22 -11.52 -10.80
CA GLU A 474 27.80 -11.86 -10.85
C GLU A 474 27.17 -11.96 -9.46
N LEU A 475 27.89 -12.56 -8.50
CA LEU A 475 27.47 -12.64 -7.11
C LEU A 475 27.16 -11.24 -6.52
N TYR A 476 28.05 -10.26 -6.75
CA TYR A 476 27.83 -8.90 -6.27
C TYR A 476 26.76 -8.15 -7.07
N ASN A 477 26.70 -8.33 -8.40
CA ASN A 477 25.65 -7.76 -9.23
C ASN A 477 24.28 -8.20 -8.74
N TYR A 478 24.07 -9.51 -8.61
CA TYR A 478 22.84 -10.09 -8.07
C TYR A 478 22.51 -9.54 -6.68
N TYR A 479 23.50 -9.49 -5.76
CA TYR A 479 23.28 -8.99 -4.40
C TYR A 479 22.78 -7.54 -4.37
N TYR A 480 23.40 -6.64 -5.13
CA TYR A 480 23.03 -5.21 -5.10
C TYR A 480 21.80 -4.89 -5.95
N GLU A 481 21.57 -5.61 -7.05
CA GLU A 481 20.37 -5.42 -7.89
C GLU A 481 19.10 -6.00 -7.23
N THR A 482 19.25 -6.95 -6.31
CA THR A 482 18.13 -7.70 -5.70
C THR A 482 17.96 -7.42 -4.20
N LEU A 483 18.46 -6.28 -3.71
CA LEU A 483 18.34 -5.88 -2.30
C LEU A 483 16.89 -5.80 -1.81
N SER A 484 15.97 -5.38 -2.67
CA SER A 484 14.56 -5.19 -2.33
C SER A 484 13.72 -6.41 -2.73
N MET A 485 12.94 -6.92 -1.79
CA MET A 485 11.91 -7.94 -2.06
C MET A 485 10.61 -7.34 -2.63
N ILE A 486 10.50 -6.00 -2.71
CA ILE A 486 9.35 -5.34 -3.36
C ILE A 486 9.43 -5.62 -4.87
N PRO A 487 8.39 -6.21 -5.50
CA PRO A 487 8.38 -6.48 -6.93
C PRO A 487 8.55 -5.21 -7.76
N ASP A 488 9.38 -5.28 -8.80
CA ASP A 488 9.49 -4.22 -9.80
C ASP A 488 8.25 -4.29 -10.72
N GLN A 489 7.54 -3.18 -10.91
CA GLN A 489 6.34 -3.11 -11.76
C GLN A 489 6.68 -2.43 -13.09
N LYS A 490 6.49 -3.14 -14.20
CA LYS A 490 6.52 -2.56 -15.55
C LYS A 490 5.13 -2.05 -15.92
N ASN A 491 5.08 -0.97 -16.69
CA ASN A 491 3.86 -0.33 -17.17
C ASN A 491 3.87 -0.37 -18.71
N TYR A 492 2.72 -0.66 -19.30
CA TYR A 492 2.51 -0.70 -20.75
C TYR A 492 1.66 0.47 -21.20
N LEU A 493 2.07 1.14 -22.27
CA LEU A 493 1.30 2.23 -22.88
C LEU A 493 0.22 1.66 -23.80
N VAL A 494 -1.04 1.99 -23.56
CA VAL A 494 -2.15 1.63 -24.45
C VAL A 494 -2.28 2.68 -25.55
N ILE A 495 -2.29 2.27 -26.81
CA ILE A 495 -2.36 3.12 -27.99
C ILE A 495 -3.60 2.77 -28.81
N ASP A 496 -4.46 3.76 -29.07
CA ASP A 496 -5.53 3.64 -30.05
C ASP A 496 -4.92 3.56 -31.45
N GLU A 497 -4.97 2.39 -32.08
CA GLU A 497 -4.41 2.14 -33.40
C GLU A 497 -5.10 2.95 -34.49
N THR A 498 -6.37 3.33 -34.30
CA THR A 498 -7.12 4.11 -35.30
C THR A 498 -6.72 5.58 -35.36
N LYS A 499 -6.20 6.11 -34.26
CA LYS A 499 -5.84 7.53 -34.13
C LYS A 499 -4.36 7.75 -33.82
N GLU A 500 -3.62 6.69 -33.54
CA GLU A 500 -2.23 6.68 -33.04
C GLU A 500 -2.03 7.48 -31.73
N ILE A 501 -3.05 7.48 -30.87
CA ILE A 501 -3.04 8.30 -29.65
C ILE A 501 -3.06 7.41 -28.39
N PRO A 502 -2.23 7.68 -27.36
CA PRO A 502 -2.28 6.94 -26.12
C PRO A 502 -3.61 7.12 -25.42
N VAL A 503 -4.14 6.02 -24.91
CA VAL A 503 -5.41 5.91 -24.22
C VAL A 503 -5.19 5.85 -22.72
N GLY A 504 -4.13 5.18 -22.26
CA GLY A 504 -3.82 5.01 -20.85
C GLY A 504 -2.60 4.14 -20.64
N ILE A 505 -2.40 3.73 -19.40
CA ILE A 505 -1.31 2.85 -18.98
C ILE A 505 -1.94 1.65 -18.29
N LEU A 506 -1.43 0.46 -18.60
CA LEU A 506 -1.78 -0.80 -17.95
C LEU A 506 -0.58 -1.35 -17.20
N ASP A 507 -0.79 -1.97 -16.06
CA ASP A 507 0.28 -2.66 -15.36
C ASP A 507 0.65 -3.99 -16.05
N GLU A 508 1.89 -4.43 -15.87
CA GLU A 508 2.41 -5.70 -16.40
C GLU A 508 1.57 -6.91 -16.00
N ALA A 509 0.90 -6.88 -14.86
CA ALA A 509 0.07 -7.99 -14.42
C ALA A 509 -1.21 -8.10 -15.25
N PHE A 510 -1.86 -6.97 -15.51
CA PHE A 510 -3.01 -6.89 -16.39
C PHE A 510 -2.64 -7.30 -17.81
N VAL A 511 -1.49 -6.86 -18.32
CA VAL A 511 -1.02 -7.27 -19.65
C VAL A 511 -0.68 -8.75 -19.70
N ALA A 512 -0.04 -9.30 -18.67
CA ALA A 512 0.21 -10.74 -18.59
C ALA A 512 -1.08 -11.57 -18.50
N GLU A 513 -2.15 -10.99 -17.96
CA GLU A 513 -3.44 -11.66 -17.78
C GLU A 513 -4.37 -11.53 -18.99
N TYR A 514 -4.44 -10.35 -19.59
CA TYR A 514 -5.43 -9.93 -20.58
C TYR A 514 -4.82 -9.39 -21.87
N GLY A 515 -3.49 -9.46 -22.03
CA GLY A 515 -2.76 -8.89 -23.16
C GLY A 515 -2.93 -9.65 -24.48
N ASP A 516 -3.69 -10.73 -24.52
CA ASP A 516 -3.88 -11.51 -25.74
C ASP A 516 -4.69 -10.71 -26.80
N PRO A 517 -4.28 -10.77 -28.09
CA PRO A 517 -5.06 -10.23 -29.19
C PRO A 517 -6.51 -10.69 -29.17
N GLY A 518 -7.45 -9.76 -29.33
CA GLY A 518 -8.87 -10.00 -29.31
C GLY A 518 -9.56 -9.79 -27.97
N VAL A 519 -8.81 -9.70 -26.86
CA VAL A 519 -9.35 -9.43 -25.52
C VAL A 519 -9.88 -8.00 -25.44
N LYS A 520 -11.07 -7.84 -24.86
CA LYS A 520 -11.71 -6.54 -24.60
C LYS A 520 -11.41 -6.09 -23.17
N PHE A 521 -11.14 -4.80 -22.98
CA PHE A 521 -10.94 -4.21 -21.67
C PHE A 521 -11.39 -2.76 -21.59
N ILE A 522 -11.58 -2.25 -20.37
CA ILE A 522 -12.07 -0.88 -20.15
C ILE A 522 -10.95 -0.02 -19.56
N VAL A 523 -10.50 1.01 -20.29
CA VAL A 523 -9.57 2.03 -19.77
C VAL A 523 -10.17 3.40 -19.98
N ARG A 524 -10.14 4.21 -18.91
CA ARG A 524 -10.77 5.53 -18.86
C ARG A 524 -12.23 5.45 -19.35
N GLY A 525 -13.02 4.51 -18.83
CA GLY A 525 -14.45 4.43 -19.11
C GLY A 525 -14.85 4.23 -20.58
N SER A 526 -13.94 3.77 -21.44
CA SER A 526 -14.22 3.32 -22.80
C SER A 526 -13.76 1.89 -22.98
N ALA A 527 -14.50 1.09 -23.76
CA ALA A 527 -14.14 -0.29 -24.07
C ALA A 527 -13.22 -0.34 -25.31
N TRP A 528 -12.16 -1.12 -25.18
CA TRP A 528 -11.08 -1.27 -26.15
C TRP A 528 -10.83 -2.75 -26.40
N LYS A 529 -10.56 -3.11 -27.65
CA LYS A 529 -10.16 -4.46 -28.05
C LYS A 529 -8.69 -4.46 -28.43
N ILE A 530 -7.90 -5.33 -27.80
CA ILE A 530 -6.48 -5.51 -28.13
C ILE A 530 -6.37 -6.05 -29.54
N THR A 531 -5.56 -5.40 -30.37
CA THR A 531 -5.19 -5.91 -31.70
C THR A 531 -3.87 -6.65 -31.61
N HIS A 532 -2.85 -6.05 -30.97
CA HIS A 532 -1.57 -6.69 -30.71
C HIS A 532 -0.80 -5.98 -29.59
N VAL A 533 0.23 -6.66 -29.06
CA VAL A 533 1.17 -6.12 -28.07
C VAL A 533 2.55 -6.14 -28.69
N TYR A 534 3.27 -5.01 -28.59
CA TYR A 534 4.63 -4.89 -29.13
C TYR A 534 5.50 -4.04 -28.20
N GLY A 535 6.57 -4.63 -27.70
CA GLY A 535 7.43 -3.98 -26.70
C GLY A 535 6.64 -3.56 -25.46
N ASP A 536 6.73 -2.28 -25.12
CA ASP A 536 6.06 -1.69 -23.94
C ASP A 536 4.70 -1.05 -24.33
N LYS A 537 4.14 -1.44 -25.47
CA LYS A 537 2.90 -0.86 -26.04
C LYS A 537 1.85 -1.93 -26.32
N ILE A 538 0.59 -1.57 -26.06
CA ILE A 538 -0.59 -2.35 -26.43
C ILE A 538 -1.39 -1.54 -27.43
N TYR A 539 -1.58 -2.09 -28.62
CA TYR A 539 -2.40 -1.48 -29.66
C TYR A 539 -3.84 -1.97 -29.52
N VAL A 540 -4.78 -1.03 -29.60
CA VAL A 540 -6.20 -1.29 -29.39
C VAL A 540 -7.07 -0.57 -30.40
N THR A 541 -8.26 -1.11 -30.60
CA THR A 541 -9.33 -0.47 -31.37
C THR A 541 -10.55 -0.24 -30.46
N PRO A 542 -11.28 0.87 -30.63
CA PRO A 542 -12.48 1.13 -29.83
C PRO A 542 -13.58 0.11 -30.17
N VAL A 543 -14.34 -0.33 -29.16
CA VAL A 543 -15.51 -1.19 -29.35
C VAL A 543 -16.71 -0.61 -28.61
N SER A 544 -17.91 -0.72 -29.22
CA SER A 544 -19.17 -0.22 -28.64
C SER A 544 -19.72 -1.11 -27.53
N ASP A 545 -19.32 -2.37 -27.53
CA ASP A 545 -19.69 -3.36 -26.52
C ASP A 545 -18.95 -3.05 -25.20
N PRO A 546 -19.67 -2.68 -24.13
CA PRO A 546 -19.07 -2.32 -22.84
C PRO A 546 -18.56 -3.53 -22.05
N THR A 547 -18.68 -4.75 -22.57
CA THR A 547 -18.13 -5.94 -21.93
C THR A 547 -16.61 -6.01 -22.12
N GLY A 548 -15.88 -6.01 -21.02
CA GLY A 548 -14.43 -6.11 -21.05
C GLY A 548 -13.83 -6.34 -19.67
N ALA A 549 -12.60 -6.85 -19.65
CA ALA A 549 -11.80 -6.89 -18.44
C ALA A 549 -11.62 -5.45 -17.92
N ILE A 550 -11.95 -5.21 -16.67
CA ILE A 550 -11.57 -3.95 -16.04
C ILE A 550 -10.14 -4.15 -15.56
N PRO A 551 -9.20 -3.24 -15.87
CA PRO A 551 -7.91 -3.16 -15.22
C PRO A 551 -8.13 -2.96 -13.73
N SER A 552 -8.30 -4.07 -13.04
CA SER A 552 -8.10 -4.14 -11.63
C SER A 552 -6.59 -4.11 -11.47
N TRP A 553 -6.10 -3.13 -10.73
CA TRP A 553 -4.73 -3.14 -10.22
C TRP A 553 -4.70 -4.26 -9.19
N VAL A 554 -4.66 -5.52 -9.65
CA VAL A 554 -4.66 -6.70 -8.80
C VAL A 554 -3.45 -6.56 -7.90
N GLY A 555 -3.67 -6.41 -6.60
CA GLY A 555 -2.63 -6.08 -5.61
C GLY A 555 -2.88 -4.80 -4.80
N GLU A 556 -3.87 -3.97 -5.15
CA GLU A 556 -4.31 -2.83 -4.32
C GLU A 556 -5.59 -3.11 -3.50
N GLU A 557 -6.38 -4.15 -3.81
CA GLU A 557 -7.63 -4.42 -3.09
C GLU A 557 -7.35 -5.13 -1.77
N ILE A 558 -7.67 -4.45 -0.66
CA ILE A 558 -7.50 -4.97 0.70
C ILE A 558 -8.55 -6.07 0.93
N PRO A 559 -8.15 -7.31 1.24
CA PRO A 559 -9.08 -8.41 1.43
C PRO A 559 -9.89 -8.22 2.71
N VAL A 560 -11.16 -8.62 2.67
CA VAL A 560 -12.00 -8.74 3.86
C VAL A 560 -11.73 -10.10 4.50
N PRO A 561 -11.31 -10.14 5.79
CA PRO A 561 -11.07 -11.37 6.53
C PRO A 561 -12.31 -12.25 6.68
N PHE A 562 -12.09 -13.57 6.79
CA PHE A 562 -13.13 -14.59 6.94
C PHE A 562 -14.05 -14.34 8.15
N ASN A 563 -13.46 -14.05 9.30
CA ASN A 563 -14.19 -13.77 10.55
C ASN A 563 -15.08 -12.52 10.48
N ILE A 564 -14.64 -11.45 9.81
CA ILE A 564 -15.45 -10.25 9.57
C ILE A 564 -16.66 -10.59 8.70
N ALA A 565 -16.43 -11.27 7.57
CA ALA A 565 -17.51 -11.62 6.67
C ALA A 565 -18.53 -12.57 7.31
N ARG A 566 -18.08 -13.53 8.12
CA ARG A 566 -18.98 -14.40 8.89
C ARG A 566 -19.81 -13.61 9.90
N GLU A 567 -19.24 -12.61 10.57
CA GLU A 567 -20.04 -11.79 11.49
C GLU A 567 -21.12 -10.96 10.77
N VAL A 568 -20.85 -10.49 9.54
CA VAL A 568 -21.90 -9.90 8.69
C VAL A 568 -23.01 -10.92 8.39
N GLY A 569 -22.65 -12.18 8.11
CA GLY A 569 -23.60 -13.28 7.98
C GLY A 569 -24.44 -13.53 9.25
N LYS A 570 -23.84 -13.38 10.43
CA LYS A 570 -24.57 -13.49 11.72
C LYS A 570 -25.59 -12.38 11.91
N ILE A 571 -25.28 -11.14 11.50
CA ILE A 571 -26.25 -10.04 11.53
C ILE A 571 -27.47 -10.37 10.66
N ARG A 572 -27.25 -10.93 9.46
CA ARG A 572 -28.34 -11.36 8.58
C ARG A 572 -29.20 -12.46 9.20
N GLY A 573 -28.56 -13.47 9.80
CA GLY A 573 -29.26 -14.54 10.52
C GLY A 573 -30.07 -14.00 11.71
N PHE A 574 -29.50 -13.09 12.49
CA PHE A 574 -30.22 -12.42 13.58
C PHE A 574 -31.46 -11.67 13.07
N VAL A 575 -31.35 -10.93 11.96
CA VAL A 575 -32.51 -10.24 11.36
C VAL A 575 -33.59 -11.24 10.93
N GLU A 576 -33.22 -12.36 10.32
CA GLU A 576 -34.13 -13.46 9.96
C GLU A 576 -34.87 -14.00 11.20
N ASP A 577 -34.13 -14.39 12.24
CA ASP A 577 -34.71 -14.95 13.48
C ASP A 577 -35.66 -13.98 14.18
N GLN A 578 -35.33 -12.68 14.21
CA GLN A 578 -36.17 -11.67 14.86
C GLN A 578 -37.43 -11.34 14.06
N LEU A 579 -37.36 -11.37 12.72
CA LEU A 579 -38.53 -11.18 11.86
C LEU A 579 -39.49 -12.37 11.93
N ASP A 580 -38.97 -13.60 11.99
CA ASP A 580 -39.76 -14.81 12.19
C ASP A 580 -40.52 -14.78 13.54
N GLN A 581 -39.95 -14.10 14.54
CA GLN A 581 -40.58 -13.80 15.83
C GLN A 581 -41.54 -12.59 15.79
N ASN A 582 -41.86 -12.05 14.60
CA ASN A 582 -42.71 -10.88 14.39
C ASN A 582 -42.23 -9.60 15.11
N ARG A 583 -40.93 -9.44 15.37
CA ARG A 583 -40.42 -8.19 15.92
C ARG A 583 -40.41 -7.09 14.86
N PRO A 584 -40.76 -5.84 15.23
CA PRO A 584 -40.73 -4.73 14.28
C PRO A 584 -39.28 -4.37 13.90
N VAL A 585 -39.06 -4.04 12.64
CA VAL A 585 -37.73 -3.65 12.08
C VAL A 585 -37.03 -2.59 12.93
N LYS A 586 -37.79 -1.62 13.46
CA LYS A 586 -37.28 -0.57 14.33
C LYS A 586 -36.64 -1.12 15.62
N ALA A 587 -37.26 -2.12 16.26
CA ALA A 587 -36.71 -2.74 17.47
C ALA A 587 -35.47 -3.59 17.17
N ILE A 588 -35.45 -4.25 16.01
CA ILE A 588 -34.27 -4.99 15.51
C ILE A 588 -33.10 -4.03 15.32
N ALA A 589 -33.35 -2.90 14.62
CA ALA A 589 -32.34 -1.86 14.41
C ALA A 589 -31.83 -1.25 15.72
N SER A 590 -32.72 -0.98 16.68
CA SER A 590 -32.34 -0.48 18.01
C SER A 590 -31.50 -1.48 18.83
N THR A 591 -31.69 -2.78 18.62
CA THR A 591 -30.88 -3.80 19.31
C THR A 591 -29.48 -3.84 18.71
N LEU A 592 -29.39 -3.85 17.38
CA LEU A 592 -28.12 -3.85 16.66
C LEU A 592 -27.31 -2.56 16.89
N SER A 593 -27.95 -1.39 17.02
CA SER A 593 -27.26 -0.12 17.31
C SER A 593 -26.65 -0.03 18.72
N GLN A 594 -27.06 -0.90 19.65
CA GLN A 594 -26.42 -1.02 20.96
C GLN A 594 -25.14 -1.86 20.90
N GLU A 595 -25.07 -2.82 19.97
CA GLU A 595 -23.92 -3.71 19.81
C GLU A 595 -22.88 -3.19 18.81
N TYR A 596 -23.34 -2.51 17.76
CA TYR A 596 -22.53 -1.98 16.67
C TYR A 596 -22.56 -0.44 16.67
N PRO A 597 -21.42 0.23 16.39
CA PRO A 597 -21.31 1.69 16.49
C PRO A 597 -21.92 2.41 15.27
N ALA A 598 -23.22 2.27 15.09
CA ALA A 598 -24.03 2.95 14.09
C ALA A 598 -25.37 3.38 14.71
N ASP A 599 -25.93 4.51 14.29
CA ASP A 599 -27.23 4.96 14.77
C ASP A 599 -28.38 4.08 14.25
N GLU A 600 -29.54 4.16 14.91
CA GLU A 600 -30.71 3.34 14.60
C GLU A 600 -31.22 3.55 13.17
N GLU A 601 -31.11 4.76 12.62
CA GLU A 601 -31.55 5.08 11.25
C GLU A 601 -30.66 4.40 10.21
N THR A 602 -29.34 4.50 10.39
CA THR A 602 -28.33 3.85 9.58
C THR A 602 -28.51 2.33 9.62
N VAL A 603 -28.74 1.76 10.80
CA VAL A 603 -28.98 0.32 10.96
C VAL A 603 -30.30 -0.10 10.30
N ALA A 604 -31.40 0.65 10.50
CA ALA A 604 -32.68 0.32 9.87
C ALA A 604 -32.56 0.32 8.33
N ARG A 605 -31.79 1.27 7.79
CA ARG A 605 -31.50 1.34 6.36
C ARG A 605 -30.62 0.18 5.89
N VAL A 606 -29.60 -0.21 6.66
CA VAL A 606 -28.64 -1.23 6.22
C VAL A 606 -29.23 -2.63 6.16
N ILE A 607 -30.21 -2.93 7.02
CA ILE A 607 -30.89 -4.24 7.03
C ILE A 607 -32.06 -4.29 6.04
N ALA A 608 -32.38 -3.20 5.34
CA ALA A 608 -33.58 -3.09 4.51
C ALA A 608 -33.65 -4.18 3.44
N GLU A 609 -32.56 -4.46 2.73
CA GLU A 609 -32.57 -5.49 1.68
C GLU A 609 -32.61 -6.92 2.26
N THR A 610 -32.08 -7.12 3.48
CA THR A 610 -32.24 -8.38 4.22
C THR A 610 -33.72 -8.59 4.57
N VAL A 611 -34.36 -7.56 5.11
CA VAL A 611 -35.80 -7.56 5.45
C VAL A 611 -36.66 -7.80 4.21
N GLU A 612 -36.35 -7.13 3.09
CA GLU A 612 -37.08 -7.27 1.82
C GLU A 612 -37.00 -8.69 1.29
N GLN A 613 -35.82 -9.30 1.28
CA GLN A 613 -35.62 -10.67 0.82
C GLN A 613 -36.40 -11.69 1.68
N ILE A 614 -36.38 -11.53 3.01
CA ILE A 614 -37.14 -12.39 3.93
C ILE A 614 -38.64 -12.25 3.68
N ARG A 615 -39.14 -11.02 3.50
CA ARG A 615 -40.55 -10.75 3.19
C ARG A 615 -40.99 -11.29 1.84
N ALA A 616 -40.08 -11.38 0.87
CA ALA A 616 -40.31 -12.03 -0.41
C ALA A 616 -40.34 -13.57 -0.31
N GLY A 617 -40.11 -14.14 0.88
CA GLY A 617 -40.16 -15.59 1.14
C GLY A 617 -38.85 -16.32 0.82
N TYR A 618 -37.77 -15.59 0.53
CA TYR A 618 -36.48 -16.18 0.22
C TYR A 618 -35.58 -16.24 1.45
N LYS A 619 -34.87 -17.35 1.61
CA LYS A 619 -33.83 -17.49 2.64
C LYS A 619 -32.68 -16.54 2.37
N VAL A 620 -32.12 -15.96 3.44
CA VAL A 620 -30.97 -15.06 3.35
C VAL A 620 -29.65 -15.79 3.59
N PRO A 621 -28.55 -15.42 2.91
CA PRO A 621 -27.23 -15.95 3.21
C PRO A 621 -26.75 -15.49 4.59
N THR A 622 -26.30 -16.43 5.42
CA THR A 622 -25.83 -16.19 6.80
C THR A 622 -24.39 -16.66 6.97
N ASP A 623 -23.91 -16.80 8.20
CA ASP A 623 -22.62 -17.43 8.49
C ASP A 623 -22.67 -18.97 8.48
N THR A 624 -23.88 -19.54 8.45
CA THR A 624 -24.17 -20.98 8.38
C THR A 624 -25.01 -21.37 7.17
N ARG A 625 -25.38 -20.42 6.29
CA ARG A 625 -26.14 -20.69 5.06
C ARG A 625 -25.49 -20.01 3.85
N VAL A 626 -25.19 -20.80 2.84
CA VAL A 626 -24.83 -20.36 1.49
C VAL A 626 -26.07 -20.47 0.60
N THR A 627 -26.36 -19.46 -0.21
CA THR A 627 -27.47 -19.52 -1.17
C THR A 627 -26.97 -19.52 -2.61
N LEU A 628 -27.63 -20.28 -3.47
CA LEU A 628 -27.40 -20.36 -4.91
C LEU A 628 -28.64 -19.90 -5.66
N GLU A 629 -28.50 -18.99 -6.61
CA GLU A 629 -29.60 -18.55 -7.47
C GLU A 629 -29.15 -18.35 -8.91
N ASN A 630 -30.07 -18.58 -9.85
CA ASN A 630 -29.85 -18.34 -11.27
C ASN A 630 -30.15 -16.87 -11.59
N TRP A 631 -29.28 -16.24 -12.37
CA TRP A 631 -29.45 -14.86 -12.83
C TRP A 631 -28.95 -14.71 -14.27
N GLY A 632 -29.88 -14.62 -15.23
CA GLY A 632 -29.55 -14.61 -16.66
C GLY A 632 -28.77 -15.88 -17.06
N ASP A 633 -27.60 -15.70 -17.67
CA ASP A 633 -26.69 -16.76 -18.12
C ASP A 633 -25.65 -17.17 -17.05
N SER A 634 -25.88 -16.73 -15.81
CA SER A 634 -24.93 -16.80 -14.70
C SER A 634 -25.59 -17.39 -13.45
N VAL A 635 -24.76 -17.98 -12.58
CA VAL A 635 -25.16 -18.46 -11.25
C VAL A 635 -24.50 -17.58 -10.20
N VAL A 636 -25.27 -17.15 -9.20
CA VAL A 636 -24.76 -16.39 -8.05
C VAL A 636 -24.78 -17.28 -6.81
N MET A 637 -23.60 -17.46 -6.21
CA MET A 637 -23.43 -18.09 -4.90
C MET A 637 -23.17 -17.01 -3.86
N ASN A 638 -24.14 -16.72 -2.98
CA ASN A 638 -23.94 -15.80 -1.87
C ASN A 638 -23.34 -16.55 -0.67
N ALA A 639 -22.15 -16.13 -0.27
CA ALA A 639 -21.33 -16.81 0.73
C ALA A 639 -20.57 -15.78 1.58
N CYS A 640 -20.89 -15.72 2.88
CA CYS A 640 -20.33 -14.76 3.83
C CYS A 640 -18.95 -15.20 4.36
N PHE A 641 -18.01 -15.53 3.48
CA PHE A 641 -16.70 -16.10 3.84
C PHE A 641 -15.51 -15.16 3.57
N GLY A 642 -15.75 -13.94 3.10
CA GLY A 642 -14.69 -12.96 2.91
C GLY A 642 -13.93 -13.18 1.61
N SER A 643 -12.96 -12.31 1.35
CA SER A 643 -12.37 -12.19 0.00
C SER A 643 -11.55 -13.41 -0.40
N LEU A 644 -10.66 -13.91 0.46
CA LEU A 644 -9.72 -14.97 0.09
C LEU A 644 -10.37 -16.34 0.02
N VAL A 645 -11.32 -16.65 0.93
CA VAL A 645 -12.08 -17.92 0.88
C VAL A 645 -12.98 -17.94 -0.36
N ASN A 646 -13.72 -16.87 -0.63
CA ASN A 646 -14.56 -16.82 -1.84
C ASN A 646 -13.71 -16.85 -3.11
N ARG A 647 -12.53 -16.24 -3.15
CA ARG A 647 -11.60 -16.38 -4.28
C ARG A 647 -11.12 -17.81 -4.45
N THR A 648 -10.77 -18.46 -3.34
CA THR A 648 -10.33 -19.86 -3.33
C THR A 648 -11.43 -20.77 -3.88
N LEU A 649 -12.66 -20.66 -3.36
CA LEU A 649 -13.82 -21.38 -3.84
C LEU A 649 -14.12 -21.07 -5.31
N ALA A 650 -14.05 -19.79 -5.72
CA ALA A 650 -14.29 -19.39 -7.11
C ALA A 650 -13.29 -20.05 -8.07
N LEU A 651 -12.00 -20.04 -7.73
CA LEU A 651 -10.95 -20.69 -8.52
C LEU A 651 -11.17 -22.20 -8.61
N LEU A 652 -11.49 -22.87 -7.50
CA LEU A 652 -11.69 -24.31 -7.44
C LEU A 652 -12.95 -24.75 -8.20
N ILE A 653 -14.09 -24.09 -7.94
CA ILE A 653 -15.36 -24.36 -8.62
C ILE A 653 -15.23 -24.07 -10.11
N GLY A 654 -14.63 -22.93 -10.48
CA GLY A 654 -14.38 -22.57 -11.87
C GLY A 654 -13.47 -23.59 -12.57
N HIS A 655 -12.45 -24.09 -11.87
CA HIS A 655 -11.57 -25.13 -12.39
C HIS A 655 -12.33 -26.44 -12.66
N LEU A 656 -13.06 -26.95 -11.67
CA LEU A 656 -13.82 -28.20 -11.76
C LEU A 656 -14.93 -28.13 -12.81
N LEU A 657 -15.68 -27.02 -12.85
CA LEU A 657 -16.70 -26.81 -13.88
C LEU A 657 -16.08 -26.79 -15.28
N SER A 658 -14.91 -26.16 -15.43
CA SER A 658 -14.23 -26.10 -16.73
C SER A 658 -13.78 -27.47 -17.21
N GLU A 659 -13.29 -28.33 -16.31
CA GLU A 659 -12.92 -29.71 -16.65
C GLU A 659 -14.14 -30.57 -16.98
N LYS A 660 -15.25 -30.39 -16.25
CA LYS A 660 -16.49 -31.15 -16.47
C LYS A 660 -17.20 -30.77 -17.77
N ILE A 661 -17.20 -29.49 -18.12
CA ILE A 661 -17.96 -28.93 -19.25
C ILE A 661 -17.10 -28.86 -20.53
N GLY A 662 -15.77 -28.86 -20.40
CA GLY A 662 -14.83 -28.74 -21.52
C GLY A 662 -14.69 -27.31 -22.08
N TYR A 663 -15.29 -26.32 -21.42
CA TYR A 663 -15.20 -24.90 -21.76
C TYR A 663 -14.68 -24.11 -20.56
N THR A 664 -13.99 -22.99 -20.81
CA THR A 664 -13.53 -22.11 -19.73
C THR A 664 -14.70 -21.38 -19.09
N ILE A 665 -14.90 -21.59 -17.79
CA ILE A 665 -15.93 -20.92 -17.00
C ILE A 665 -15.37 -19.63 -16.40
N GLY A 666 -16.09 -18.53 -16.61
CA GLY A 666 -15.76 -17.25 -16.00
C GLY A 666 -16.22 -17.22 -14.56
N VAL A 667 -15.34 -16.87 -13.62
CA VAL A 667 -15.71 -16.67 -12.21
C VAL A 667 -15.31 -15.27 -11.76
N ARG A 668 -16.13 -14.67 -10.90
CA ARG A 668 -15.85 -13.38 -10.25
C ARG A 668 -16.29 -13.44 -8.80
N GLU A 669 -15.49 -12.91 -7.89
CA GLU A 669 -15.79 -12.93 -6.48
C GLU A 669 -15.91 -11.52 -5.87
N THR A 670 -16.62 -11.46 -4.75
CA THR A 670 -16.55 -10.38 -3.77
C THR A 670 -16.48 -11.03 -2.37
N PRO A 671 -16.30 -10.25 -1.28
CA PRO A 671 -16.34 -10.81 0.07
C PRO A 671 -17.59 -11.61 0.43
N TYR A 672 -18.71 -11.39 -0.27
CA TYR A 672 -20.02 -11.97 0.08
C TYR A 672 -20.67 -12.81 -1.03
N ARG A 673 -20.04 -12.92 -2.21
CA ARG A 673 -20.63 -13.63 -3.35
C ARG A 673 -19.60 -14.09 -4.39
N ILE A 674 -19.93 -15.16 -5.09
CA ILE A 674 -19.24 -15.66 -6.29
C ILE A 674 -20.24 -15.67 -7.44
N VAL A 675 -19.87 -15.09 -8.57
CA VAL A 675 -20.65 -15.08 -9.81
C VAL A 675 -19.94 -15.99 -10.81
N ILE A 676 -20.68 -16.98 -11.31
CA ILE A 676 -20.19 -18.03 -12.21
C ILE A 676 -20.90 -17.84 -13.55
N GLN A 677 -20.14 -17.56 -14.60
CA GLN A 677 -20.64 -17.24 -15.94
C GLN A 677 -20.52 -18.48 -16.84
N GLY A 678 -21.65 -19.17 -17.02
CA GLY A 678 -21.70 -20.48 -17.69
C GLY A 678 -22.25 -20.48 -19.10
N ARG A 679 -22.77 -19.35 -19.62
CA ARG A 679 -23.40 -19.24 -20.95
C ARG A 679 -24.47 -20.32 -21.17
N ASP A 680 -25.45 -20.38 -20.28
CA ASP A 680 -26.56 -21.35 -20.25
C ASP A 680 -26.18 -22.82 -20.03
N LEU A 681 -24.89 -23.17 -19.97
CA LEU A 681 -24.40 -24.53 -19.69
C LEU A 681 -24.28 -24.85 -18.19
N VAL A 682 -24.42 -23.83 -17.34
CA VAL A 682 -24.27 -23.95 -15.88
C VAL A 682 -25.48 -23.33 -15.22
N ASP A 683 -26.17 -24.13 -14.41
CA ASP A 683 -27.23 -23.69 -13.51
C ASP A 683 -26.82 -23.91 -12.03
N SER A 684 -27.66 -23.42 -11.12
CA SER A 684 -27.47 -23.55 -9.68
C SER A 684 -27.30 -24.99 -9.19
N MET A 685 -27.94 -25.97 -9.85
CA MET A 685 -27.81 -27.39 -9.49
C MET A 685 -26.48 -27.98 -9.94
N VAL A 686 -25.96 -27.57 -11.10
CA VAL A 686 -24.62 -27.96 -11.55
C VAL A 686 -23.56 -27.43 -10.57
N VAL A 687 -23.68 -26.16 -10.14
CA VAL A 687 -22.79 -25.57 -9.14
C VAL A 687 -22.92 -26.27 -7.79
N TYR A 688 -24.14 -26.58 -7.36
CA TYR A 688 -24.40 -27.35 -6.13
C TYR A 688 -23.63 -28.68 -6.14
N ASN A 689 -23.75 -29.46 -7.22
CA ASN A 689 -23.09 -30.75 -7.34
C ASN A 689 -21.56 -30.61 -7.32
N VAL A 690 -21.00 -29.60 -8.00
CA VAL A 690 -19.55 -29.34 -7.96
C VAL A 690 -19.08 -28.95 -6.56
N PHE A 691 -19.88 -28.19 -5.81
CA PHE A 691 -19.55 -27.85 -4.42
C PHE A 691 -19.53 -29.10 -3.53
N VAL A 692 -20.49 -30.00 -3.69
CA VAL A 692 -20.54 -31.30 -3.00
C VAL A 692 -19.30 -32.14 -3.35
N ASP A 693 -18.98 -32.26 -4.64
CA ASP A 693 -17.80 -33.00 -5.11
C ASP A 693 -16.52 -32.42 -4.50
N LEU A 694 -16.36 -31.08 -4.52
CA LEU A 694 -15.22 -30.37 -3.97
C LEU A 694 -15.03 -30.65 -2.48
N ALA A 695 -16.11 -30.75 -1.71
CA ALA A 695 -16.04 -31.03 -0.28
C ALA A 695 -15.47 -32.43 0.04
N ALA A 696 -15.52 -33.37 -0.92
CA ALA A 696 -15.00 -34.72 -0.78
C ALA A 696 -13.54 -34.90 -1.29
N MET A 697 -12.96 -33.88 -1.94
CA MET A 697 -11.63 -33.95 -2.56
C MET A 697 -10.51 -33.56 -1.58
N ASP A 698 -9.26 -33.92 -1.93
CA ASP A 698 -8.07 -33.35 -1.28
C ASP A 698 -7.85 -31.91 -1.76
N LEU A 699 -8.18 -30.97 -0.88
CA LEU A 699 -8.11 -29.53 -1.15
C LEU A 699 -6.70 -29.08 -1.53
N ALA A 700 -5.65 -29.65 -0.91
CA ALA A 700 -4.28 -29.20 -1.15
C ALA A 700 -3.82 -29.51 -2.57
N SER A 701 -4.06 -30.74 -3.05
CA SER A 701 -3.71 -31.15 -4.41
C SER A 701 -4.47 -30.35 -5.45
N ILE A 702 -5.80 -30.26 -5.33
CA ILE A 702 -6.60 -29.55 -6.34
C ILE A 702 -6.32 -28.04 -6.35
N ALA A 703 -6.03 -27.44 -5.19
CA ALA A 703 -5.64 -26.04 -5.12
C ALA A 703 -4.31 -25.78 -5.81
N ALA A 704 -3.31 -26.67 -5.66
CA ALA A 704 -2.04 -26.53 -6.36
C ALA A 704 -2.23 -26.59 -7.88
N GLU A 705 -3.03 -27.53 -8.39
CA GLU A 705 -3.33 -27.65 -9.81
C GLU A 705 -4.10 -26.45 -10.37
N ALA A 706 -5.16 -26.03 -9.66
CA ALA A 706 -5.95 -24.86 -10.02
C ALA A 706 -5.11 -23.57 -9.98
N ALA A 707 -4.23 -23.43 -9.00
CA ALA A 707 -3.34 -22.28 -8.86
C ALA A 707 -2.38 -22.17 -10.06
N VAL A 708 -1.71 -23.27 -10.45
CA VAL A 708 -0.75 -23.28 -11.57
C VAL A 708 -1.43 -22.95 -12.91
N LYS A 709 -2.66 -23.45 -13.13
CA LYS A 709 -3.50 -23.10 -14.30
C LYS A 709 -4.04 -21.66 -14.21
N GLY A 710 -4.12 -21.11 -13.00
CA GLY A 710 -4.66 -19.80 -12.69
C GLY A 710 -3.83 -18.63 -13.21
N ARG A 711 -4.50 -17.53 -13.48
CA ARG A 711 -3.89 -16.32 -14.06
C ARG A 711 -2.92 -15.62 -13.10
N LEU A 712 -3.22 -15.62 -11.80
CA LEU A 712 -2.39 -15.01 -10.75
C LEU A 712 -1.01 -15.67 -10.65
N PHE A 713 -0.93 -16.98 -10.87
CA PHE A 713 0.33 -17.73 -10.78
C PHE A 713 1.35 -17.28 -11.82
N LYS A 714 0.92 -17.03 -13.07
CA LYS A 714 1.82 -16.52 -14.14
C LYS A 714 2.54 -15.24 -13.72
N ARG A 715 1.82 -14.33 -13.06
CA ARG A 715 2.39 -13.09 -12.51
C ARG A 715 3.35 -13.36 -11.35
N ARG A 716 2.97 -14.24 -10.40
CA ARG A 716 3.84 -14.61 -9.27
C ARG A 716 5.15 -15.21 -9.76
N MET A 717 5.11 -16.07 -10.77
CA MET A 717 6.27 -16.67 -11.41
C MET A 717 7.25 -15.62 -11.94
N ILE A 718 6.78 -14.61 -12.69
CA ILE A 718 7.64 -13.53 -13.20
C ILE A 718 8.33 -12.78 -12.05
N HIS A 719 7.55 -12.36 -11.05
CA HIS A 719 8.08 -11.61 -9.92
C HIS A 719 9.14 -12.41 -9.17
N ILE A 720 8.89 -13.69 -8.91
CA ILE A 720 9.79 -14.56 -8.16
C ILE A 720 11.04 -14.88 -8.98
N ALA A 721 10.90 -15.22 -10.26
CA ALA A 721 12.05 -15.44 -11.14
C ALA A 721 12.98 -14.21 -11.21
N ARG A 722 12.43 -12.99 -11.18
CA ARG A 722 13.23 -11.74 -11.06
C ARG A 722 13.96 -11.64 -9.72
N LYS A 723 13.34 -12.03 -8.60
CA LYS A 723 13.98 -12.02 -7.27
C LYS A 723 15.02 -13.12 -7.07
N PHE A 724 14.90 -14.22 -7.79
CA PHE A 724 15.97 -15.21 -7.91
C PHE A 724 17.10 -14.76 -8.85
N GLY A 725 16.86 -13.72 -9.67
CA GLY A 725 17.83 -13.25 -10.67
C GLY A 725 17.88 -14.13 -11.92
N ALA A 726 16.87 -14.98 -12.15
CA ALA A 726 16.72 -15.77 -13.36
C ALA A 726 16.19 -14.95 -14.54
N VAL A 727 15.44 -13.89 -14.26
CA VAL A 727 14.87 -12.97 -15.26
C VAL A 727 15.34 -11.55 -14.96
N SER A 728 15.86 -10.85 -15.97
CA SER A 728 16.26 -9.44 -15.83
C SER A 728 15.04 -8.55 -15.56
N LYS A 729 15.24 -7.48 -14.77
CA LYS A 729 14.22 -6.45 -14.53
C LYS A 729 13.76 -5.73 -15.80
N HIS A 730 14.63 -5.69 -16.81
CA HIS A 730 14.37 -5.05 -18.11
C HIS A 730 13.99 -6.04 -19.20
N ALA A 731 13.82 -7.32 -18.87
CA ALA A 731 13.43 -8.33 -19.86
C ALA A 731 12.06 -7.99 -20.44
N ASP A 732 11.98 -7.94 -21.76
CA ASP A 732 10.71 -7.83 -22.45
C ASP A 732 10.04 -9.20 -22.54
N LEU A 733 8.93 -9.35 -21.84
CA LEU A 733 8.15 -10.58 -21.78
C LEU A 733 7.19 -10.73 -22.96
N SER A 734 7.08 -9.72 -23.84
CA SER A 734 6.24 -9.78 -25.04
C SER A 734 6.66 -10.90 -26.01
N ASN A 735 7.95 -11.26 -26.01
CA ASN A 735 8.53 -12.27 -26.91
C ASN A 735 8.67 -13.66 -26.28
N ILE A 736 8.29 -13.84 -25.01
CA ILE A 736 8.44 -15.10 -24.29
C ILE A 736 7.06 -15.68 -24.00
N SER A 737 6.82 -16.92 -24.44
CA SER A 737 5.63 -17.64 -23.99
C SER A 737 5.73 -17.89 -22.48
N LEU A 738 4.87 -17.24 -21.70
CA LEU A 738 4.83 -17.42 -20.24
C LEU A 738 4.68 -18.88 -19.84
N ASN A 739 3.96 -19.68 -20.63
CA ASN A 739 3.81 -21.11 -20.37
C ASN A 739 5.13 -21.87 -20.56
N GLN A 740 5.96 -21.49 -21.55
CA GLN A 740 7.30 -22.07 -21.71
C GLN A 740 8.22 -21.67 -20.56
N LEU A 741 8.14 -20.41 -20.10
CA LEU A 741 8.91 -19.94 -18.94
C LEU A 741 8.55 -20.73 -17.68
N ILE A 742 7.25 -20.94 -17.43
CA ILE A 742 6.77 -21.74 -16.29
C ILE A 742 7.31 -23.17 -16.39
N LYS A 743 7.20 -23.79 -17.57
CA LYS A 743 7.73 -25.13 -17.80
C LYS A 743 9.24 -25.22 -17.59
N SER A 744 9.99 -24.18 -17.94
CA SER A 744 11.45 -24.17 -17.77
C SER A 744 11.91 -24.08 -16.31
N PHE A 745 11.04 -23.61 -15.41
CA PHE A 745 11.32 -23.54 -13.97
C PHE A 745 10.66 -24.66 -13.18
N GLN A 746 9.96 -25.59 -13.84
CA GLN A 746 9.38 -26.74 -13.17
C GLN A 746 10.46 -27.51 -12.40
N ASP A 747 10.12 -27.99 -11.20
CA ASP A 747 11.02 -28.71 -10.29
C ASP A 747 12.22 -27.88 -9.79
N THR A 748 12.12 -26.55 -9.80
CA THR A 748 13.12 -25.65 -9.21
C THR A 748 12.56 -24.91 -8.00
N ALA A 749 13.45 -24.42 -7.12
CA ALA A 749 13.11 -23.54 -6.01
C ALA A 749 12.30 -22.29 -6.42
N ILE A 750 12.40 -21.83 -7.68
CA ILE A 750 11.60 -20.71 -8.21
C ILE A 750 10.13 -21.10 -8.30
N PHE A 751 9.84 -22.28 -8.86
CA PHE A 751 8.48 -22.77 -9.04
C PHE A 751 7.85 -23.10 -7.69
N ASP A 752 8.58 -23.76 -6.80
CA ASP A 752 8.12 -24.06 -5.44
C ASP A 752 7.76 -22.79 -4.67
N GLU A 753 8.61 -21.76 -4.76
CA GLU A 753 8.35 -20.47 -4.14
C GLU A 753 7.11 -19.80 -4.74
N ALA A 754 6.89 -19.91 -6.05
CA ALA A 754 5.73 -19.34 -6.71
C ALA A 754 4.42 -20.04 -6.37
N VAL A 755 4.43 -21.36 -6.29
CA VAL A 755 3.27 -22.13 -5.81
C VAL A 755 2.99 -21.73 -4.37
N LYS A 756 4.00 -21.77 -3.49
CA LYS A 756 3.87 -21.39 -2.07
C LYS A 756 3.32 -19.98 -1.88
N VAL A 757 3.82 -19.00 -2.63
CA VAL A 757 3.33 -17.60 -2.54
C VAL A 757 1.90 -17.49 -3.05
N THR A 758 1.55 -18.17 -4.14
CA THR A 758 0.19 -18.13 -4.70
C THR A 758 -0.80 -18.73 -3.71
N LEU A 759 -0.51 -19.92 -3.17
CA LEU A 759 -1.37 -20.59 -2.20
C LEU A 759 -1.51 -19.83 -0.89
N LYS A 760 -0.46 -19.16 -0.39
CA LYS A 760 -0.51 -18.41 0.88
C LYS A 760 -1.05 -16.99 0.76
N LYS A 761 -0.84 -16.30 -0.37
CA LYS A 761 -1.17 -14.87 -0.54
C LYS A 761 -2.45 -14.63 -1.31
N ASP A 762 -2.76 -15.51 -2.26
CA ASP A 762 -3.89 -15.34 -3.16
C ASP A 762 -5.05 -16.30 -2.84
N MET A 763 -4.84 -17.28 -1.94
CA MET A 763 -5.82 -18.26 -1.50
C MET A 763 -5.83 -18.38 0.03
N ASP A 764 -6.92 -18.91 0.59
CA ASP A 764 -7.09 -19.20 2.02
C ASP A 764 -7.60 -20.63 2.16
N LEU A 765 -6.66 -21.58 2.09
CA LEU A 765 -6.96 -23.02 2.12
C LEU A 765 -7.45 -23.48 3.49
N GLU A 766 -6.97 -22.87 4.57
CA GLU A 766 -7.30 -23.26 5.94
C GLU A 766 -8.78 -22.99 6.24
N HIS A 767 -9.25 -21.76 5.99
CA HIS A 767 -10.66 -21.44 6.19
C HIS A 767 -11.55 -22.09 5.12
N THR A 768 -11.06 -22.30 3.90
CA THR A 768 -11.81 -23.04 2.87
C THR A 768 -12.04 -24.49 3.31
N ALA A 769 -11.01 -25.18 3.83
CA ALA A 769 -11.15 -26.52 4.39
C ALA A 769 -12.17 -26.54 5.54
N THR A 770 -12.10 -25.55 6.43
CA THR A 770 -13.06 -25.38 7.54
C THR A 770 -14.50 -25.25 7.05
N VAL A 771 -14.74 -24.48 5.97
CA VAL A 771 -16.07 -24.31 5.37
C VAL A 771 -16.57 -25.61 4.75
N LEU A 772 -15.72 -26.31 3.98
CA LEU A 772 -16.09 -27.58 3.34
C LEU A 772 -16.36 -28.68 4.37
N GLU A 773 -15.59 -28.73 5.46
CA GLU A 773 -15.83 -29.63 6.58
C GLU A 773 -17.12 -29.29 7.33
N ALA A 774 -17.37 -28.00 7.58
CA ALA A 774 -18.63 -27.55 8.19
C ALA A 774 -19.84 -27.91 7.32
N PHE A 775 -19.71 -27.83 5.99
CA PHE A 775 -20.74 -28.31 5.06
C PHE A 775 -20.97 -29.81 5.18
N ARG A 776 -19.90 -30.62 5.18
CA ARG A 776 -19.99 -32.09 5.35
C ARG A 776 -20.67 -32.51 6.66
N ASN A 777 -20.46 -31.72 7.71
CA ASN A 777 -21.04 -31.97 9.03
C ASN A 777 -22.43 -31.31 9.22
N ASN A 778 -23.03 -30.76 8.15
CA ASN A 778 -24.31 -30.03 8.18
C ASN A 778 -24.33 -28.80 9.11
N ALA A 779 -23.17 -28.25 9.45
CA ALA A 779 -23.04 -26.99 10.20
C ALA A 779 -23.12 -25.75 9.28
N VAL A 780 -22.86 -25.94 7.98
CA VAL A 780 -23.14 -24.96 6.92
C VAL A 780 -24.07 -25.62 5.92
N GLU A 781 -25.21 -25.02 5.62
CA GLU A 781 -26.15 -25.50 4.61
C GLU A 781 -25.95 -24.77 3.26
N LEU A 782 -26.23 -25.47 2.16
CA LEU A 782 -26.22 -24.93 0.80
C LEU A 782 -27.63 -25.00 0.24
N VAL A 783 -28.25 -23.84 -0.02
CA VAL A 783 -29.66 -23.73 -0.41
C VAL A 783 -29.79 -23.16 -1.81
N VAL A 784 -30.48 -23.87 -2.69
CA VAL A 784 -30.83 -23.36 -4.03
C VAL A 784 -32.15 -22.59 -3.94
N LEU A 785 -32.15 -21.35 -4.42
CA LEU A 785 -33.32 -20.48 -4.48
C LEU A 785 -33.91 -20.51 -5.89
N ASP A 786 -35.24 -20.64 -5.98
CA ASP A 786 -35.98 -20.46 -7.22
C ASP A 786 -36.52 -19.04 -7.29
N THR A 787 -35.82 -18.18 -8.03
CA THR A 787 -36.12 -16.75 -8.17
C THR A 787 -36.83 -16.41 -9.47
N GLY A 788 -37.18 -17.42 -10.30
CA GLY A 788 -37.73 -17.17 -11.63
C GLY A 788 -36.78 -16.46 -12.60
N GLY A 789 -35.48 -16.41 -12.28
CA GLY A 789 -34.43 -15.73 -13.07
C GLY A 789 -34.13 -14.30 -12.65
N ASP A 790 -34.88 -13.76 -11.68
CA ASP A 790 -34.58 -12.46 -11.07
C ASP A 790 -33.54 -12.59 -9.96
N ALA A 791 -32.82 -11.50 -9.67
CA ALA A 791 -31.87 -11.47 -8.56
C ALA A 791 -32.59 -11.15 -7.25
N THR A 792 -32.27 -11.85 -6.17
CA THR A 792 -32.79 -11.48 -4.84
C THR A 792 -32.27 -10.09 -4.41
N PRO A 793 -32.94 -9.40 -3.45
CA PRO A 793 -32.51 -8.07 -3.02
C PRO A 793 -31.02 -7.99 -2.60
N ILE A 794 -30.50 -8.97 -1.85
CA ILE A 794 -29.08 -9.00 -1.45
C ILE A 794 -28.15 -9.21 -2.66
N THR A 795 -28.54 -10.04 -3.63
CA THR A 795 -27.77 -10.25 -4.85
C THR A 795 -27.78 -9.00 -5.74
N SER A 796 -28.93 -8.33 -5.85
CA SER A 796 -29.12 -7.14 -6.68
C SER A 796 -28.14 -6.03 -6.33
N ILE A 797 -27.90 -5.77 -5.04
CA ILE A 797 -26.87 -4.82 -4.57
C ILE A 797 -25.48 -5.17 -5.11
N GLY A 798 -25.12 -6.45 -5.03
CA GLY A 798 -23.85 -6.97 -5.51
C GLY A 798 -23.65 -6.81 -6.99
N LEU A 799 -24.69 -7.14 -7.76
CA LEU A 799 -24.68 -7.03 -9.21
C LEU A 799 -24.66 -5.56 -9.66
N GLU A 800 -25.41 -4.68 -9.00
CA GLU A 800 -25.33 -3.25 -9.23
C GLU A 800 -23.94 -2.71 -8.96
N LYS A 801 -23.25 -3.15 -7.89
CA LYS A 801 -21.87 -2.76 -7.61
C LYS A 801 -20.91 -3.19 -8.72
N MET A 802 -21.09 -4.40 -9.24
CA MET A 802 -20.31 -4.90 -10.38
C MET A 802 -20.60 -4.12 -11.67
N ARG A 803 -21.87 -3.75 -11.92
CA ARG A 803 -22.29 -2.95 -13.09
C ARG A 803 -21.88 -1.48 -12.98
N LYS A 804 -21.98 -0.87 -11.78
CA LYS A 804 -21.62 0.52 -11.50
C LYS A 804 -20.10 0.74 -11.53
N ARG A 805 -19.27 -0.26 -11.18
CA ARG A 805 -17.82 -0.23 -11.51
C ARG A 805 -17.57 -0.08 -13.02
N ALA A 806 -18.51 -0.54 -13.85
CA ALA A 806 -18.50 -0.42 -15.31
C ALA A 806 -19.39 0.73 -15.84
N SER A 807 -19.92 1.62 -14.99
CA SER A 807 -20.76 2.73 -15.45
C SER A 807 -19.92 3.76 -16.19
N LEU A 808 -19.91 3.59 -17.51
CA LEU A 808 -19.18 4.39 -18.48
C LEU A 808 -19.72 5.81 -18.47
N ILE A 809 -18.82 6.77 -18.26
CA ILE A 809 -19.07 8.16 -18.60
C ILE A 809 -19.10 8.22 -20.13
N SER A 810 -20.14 8.79 -20.75
CA SER A 810 -20.18 8.89 -22.20
C SER A 810 -18.95 9.68 -22.73
N PRO A 811 -18.41 9.35 -23.92
CA PRO A 811 -17.20 9.98 -24.46
C PRO A 811 -17.27 11.52 -24.53
N GLU A 812 -18.44 12.09 -24.82
CA GLU A 812 -18.69 13.53 -24.83
C GLU A 812 -18.62 14.14 -23.43
N LYS A 813 -19.22 13.47 -22.42
CA LYS A 813 -19.15 13.86 -21.01
C LYS A 813 -17.72 13.70 -20.46
N MET A 814 -16.97 12.73 -20.96
CA MET A 814 -15.57 12.51 -20.59
C MET A 814 -14.65 13.59 -21.11
N LYS A 815 -14.89 14.11 -22.32
CA LYS A 815 -14.14 15.25 -22.86
C LYS A 815 -14.29 16.48 -21.97
N TYR A 816 -15.52 16.82 -21.58
CA TYR A 816 -15.79 17.96 -20.70
C TYR A 816 -15.19 17.80 -19.30
N ILE A 817 -15.38 16.63 -18.66
CA ILE A 817 -14.75 16.32 -17.35
C ILE A 817 -13.23 16.34 -17.46
N SER A 818 -12.66 15.88 -18.57
CA SER A 818 -11.21 15.91 -18.80
C SER A 818 -10.68 17.34 -18.91
N ILE A 819 -11.42 18.25 -19.55
CA ILE A 819 -11.05 19.66 -19.68
C ILE A 819 -11.13 20.35 -18.32
N GLU A 820 -12.24 20.19 -17.59
CA GLU A 820 -12.40 20.80 -16.27
C GLU A 820 -11.42 20.22 -15.24
N SER A 821 -11.14 18.91 -15.31
CA SER A 821 -10.10 18.28 -14.50
C SER A 821 -8.70 18.77 -14.87
N ALA A 822 -8.41 18.96 -16.16
CA ALA A 822 -7.13 19.53 -16.60
C ALA A 822 -6.98 20.99 -16.19
N ARG A 823 -8.05 21.80 -16.31
CA ARG A 823 -8.12 23.17 -15.82
C ARG A 823 -7.81 23.23 -14.33
N ALA A 824 -8.53 22.46 -13.52
CA ALA A 824 -8.30 22.39 -12.08
C ALA A 824 -6.88 21.90 -11.75
N ARG A 825 -6.37 20.87 -12.44
CA ARG A 825 -5.02 20.34 -12.25
C ARG A 825 -3.96 21.39 -12.58
N LEU A 826 -3.99 21.99 -13.77
CA LEU A 826 -2.96 22.94 -14.24
C LEU A 826 -2.93 24.19 -13.37
N LEU A 827 -4.10 24.68 -12.92
CA LEU A 827 -4.19 25.80 -12.00
C LEU A 827 -3.62 25.48 -10.61
N ASN A 828 -3.81 24.26 -10.12
CA ASN A 828 -3.27 23.83 -8.83
C ASN A 828 -1.87 23.20 -8.92
N GLU A 829 -1.29 23.09 -10.13
CA GLU A 829 0.05 22.54 -10.33
C GLU A 829 1.08 23.50 -9.74
N ILE A 830 2.03 22.94 -8.99
CA ILE A 830 3.01 23.73 -8.24
C ILE A 830 4.32 23.74 -8.97
N LYS A 831 4.84 24.94 -9.14
CA LYS A 831 6.12 25.19 -9.79
C LYS A 831 7.00 26.01 -8.87
N THR A 832 8.29 25.87 -9.10
CA THR A 832 9.30 26.71 -8.46
C THR A 832 9.59 27.88 -9.38
N PHE A 833 9.28 29.06 -8.91
CA PHE A 833 9.50 30.31 -9.60
C PHE A 833 10.81 30.93 -9.15
N ILE A 834 11.68 31.28 -10.09
CA ILE A 834 12.98 31.89 -9.80
C ILE A 834 13.25 33.08 -10.70
N CYS A 835 13.71 34.20 -10.15
CA CYS A 835 14.11 35.33 -10.98
C CYS A 835 15.47 35.07 -11.66
N THR A 836 15.54 35.09 -12.99
CA THR A 836 16.80 34.87 -13.72
C THR A 836 17.62 36.14 -13.94
N ASN A 837 17.07 37.30 -13.57
CA ASN A 837 17.79 38.57 -13.57
C ASN A 837 18.65 38.73 -12.31
N CYS A 838 18.05 38.63 -11.11
CA CYS A 838 18.77 38.84 -9.85
C CYS A 838 19.09 37.55 -9.07
N TRP A 839 18.51 36.39 -9.44
CA TRP A 839 18.67 35.09 -8.77
C TRP A 839 18.34 35.06 -7.26
N GLY A 840 17.87 36.18 -6.71
CA GLY A 840 17.59 36.34 -5.29
C GLY A 840 16.13 36.11 -4.89
N PHE A 841 15.22 35.97 -5.86
CA PHE A 841 13.83 35.59 -5.62
C PHE A 841 13.62 34.14 -6.05
N LEU A 842 13.15 33.32 -5.13
CA LEU A 842 12.86 31.90 -5.30
C LEU A 842 11.63 31.58 -4.46
N GLN A 843 10.59 31.05 -5.08
CA GLN A 843 9.35 30.69 -4.39
C GLN A 843 8.63 29.54 -5.11
N MET A 844 8.18 28.55 -4.35
CA MET A 844 7.19 27.58 -4.82
C MET A 844 5.79 28.12 -4.60
N ALA A 845 4.97 28.07 -5.64
CA ALA A 845 3.56 28.46 -5.58
C ALA A 845 2.74 27.66 -6.61
N PRO A 846 1.42 27.46 -6.39
CA PRO A 846 0.55 26.97 -7.43
C PRO A 846 0.30 28.07 -8.46
N ILE A 847 0.03 27.68 -9.70
CA ILE A 847 -0.14 28.63 -10.80
C ILE A 847 -1.37 29.54 -10.60
N LYS A 848 -2.37 29.09 -9.86
CA LYS A 848 -3.53 29.93 -9.56
C LYS A 848 -3.22 31.14 -8.68
N ASP A 849 -2.20 31.04 -7.84
CA ASP A 849 -1.84 32.06 -6.85
C ASP A 849 -0.86 33.10 -7.41
N ILE A 850 -0.29 32.87 -8.61
CA ILE A 850 0.56 33.88 -9.25
C ILE A 850 -0.31 34.96 -9.94
N PRO A 851 0.09 36.25 -9.85
CA PRO A 851 -0.56 37.34 -10.57
C PRO A 851 -0.51 37.13 -12.09
N GLU A 852 -1.45 37.71 -12.85
CA GLU A 852 -1.42 37.70 -14.32
C GLU A 852 -0.14 38.31 -14.88
N SER A 853 0.32 39.40 -14.26
CA SER A 853 1.61 40.04 -14.53
C SER A 853 2.60 39.75 -13.39
N PHE A 854 3.27 38.60 -13.47
CA PHE A 854 4.19 38.17 -12.43
C PHE A 854 5.56 38.84 -12.57
N THR A 855 5.95 39.63 -11.56
CA THR A 855 7.25 40.33 -11.51
C THR A 855 8.02 39.94 -10.26
N CYS A 856 9.35 39.98 -10.35
CA CYS A 856 10.22 39.68 -9.23
C CYS A 856 10.01 40.73 -8.12
N PRO A 857 9.62 40.34 -6.89
CA PRO A 857 9.41 41.29 -5.79
C PRO A 857 10.72 41.94 -5.31
N ARG A 858 11.89 41.41 -5.70
CA ARG A 858 13.19 41.99 -5.33
C ARG A 858 13.75 42.99 -6.35
N CYS A 859 13.58 42.75 -7.64
CA CYS A 859 14.22 43.55 -8.69
C CYS A 859 13.25 44.05 -9.78
N GLY A 860 11.96 43.75 -9.68
CA GLY A 860 10.93 44.18 -10.64
C GLY A 860 10.97 43.48 -12.00
N SER A 861 11.94 42.60 -12.26
CA SER A 861 12.07 41.90 -13.55
C SER A 861 10.91 40.94 -13.80
N ARG A 862 10.45 40.86 -15.06
CA ARG A 862 9.48 39.85 -15.55
C ARG A 862 10.14 38.51 -15.92
N GLU A 863 11.47 38.44 -15.90
CA GLU A 863 12.22 37.22 -16.18
C GLU A 863 12.17 36.25 -14.99
N ILE A 864 11.03 35.57 -14.86
CA ILE A 864 10.78 34.55 -13.83
C ILE A 864 10.79 33.17 -14.48
N GLY A 865 11.84 32.38 -14.23
CA GLY A 865 11.91 30.98 -14.63
C GLY A 865 10.91 30.13 -13.86
N VAL A 866 10.39 29.09 -14.51
CA VAL A 866 9.40 28.15 -13.97
C VAL A 866 10.00 26.75 -14.03
N LEU A 867 10.16 26.10 -12.87
CA LEU A 867 10.85 24.82 -12.73
C LEU A 867 9.98 23.78 -12.01
N ASN A 868 10.32 22.50 -12.19
CA ASN A 868 9.64 21.36 -11.53
C ASN A 868 10.35 20.94 -10.23
N GLU A 869 11.57 21.42 -10.00
CA GLU A 869 12.44 21.05 -8.90
C GLU A 869 12.11 21.81 -7.62
N SER A 870 12.30 21.19 -6.46
CA SER A 870 12.09 21.84 -5.16
C SER A 870 13.00 23.06 -4.96
N GLU A 871 12.55 24.05 -4.18
CA GLU A 871 13.35 25.23 -3.79
C GLU A 871 14.76 24.87 -3.32
N GLU A 872 14.94 23.88 -2.45
CA GLU A 872 16.28 23.48 -1.97
C GLU A 872 17.22 23.03 -3.08
N SER A 873 16.69 22.38 -4.11
CA SER A 873 17.48 21.90 -5.24
C SER A 873 17.88 23.06 -6.14
N VAL A 874 16.96 24.00 -6.38
CA VAL A 874 17.20 25.19 -7.18
C VAL A 874 18.17 26.13 -6.45
N ALA A 875 17.97 26.37 -5.16
CA ALA A 875 18.85 27.17 -4.32
C ALA A 875 20.30 26.64 -4.35
N ARG A 876 20.49 25.32 -4.19
CA ARG A 876 21.81 24.68 -4.30
C ARG A 876 22.46 24.88 -5.67
N ALA A 877 21.68 24.85 -6.76
CA ALA A 877 22.19 25.11 -8.08
C ALA A 877 22.61 26.58 -8.24
N CYS A 878 21.83 27.52 -7.70
CA CYS A 878 22.11 28.96 -7.74
C CYS A 878 23.38 29.33 -6.94
N GLU A 879 23.59 28.74 -5.76
CA GLU A 879 24.82 28.96 -4.94
C GLU A 879 26.12 28.57 -5.66
N LYS A 880 26.02 27.70 -6.68
CA LYS A 880 27.15 27.22 -7.49
C LYS A 880 27.29 27.94 -8.82
N MET A 881 26.47 28.94 -9.12
CA MET A 881 26.63 29.73 -10.34
C MET A 881 28.00 30.42 -10.36
N GLY A 882 28.76 30.23 -11.45
CA GLY A 882 30.14 30.70 -11.57
C GLY A 882 31.20 29.76 -10.97
N LYS A 883 30.81 28.59 -10.45
CA LYS A 883 31.70 27.50 -10.00
C LYS A 883 31.49 26.26 -10.87
N GLN A 884 32.22 25.17 -10.58
CA GLN A 884 32.02 23.89 -11.26
C GLN A 884 30.64 23.30 -10.91
N MET A 885 29.73 23.27 -11.89
CA MET A 885 28.38 22.73 -11.76
C MET A 885 28.32 21.30 -12.29
N THR A 886 27.41 20.49 -11.75
CA THR A 886 27.05 19.20 -12.36
C THR A 886 26.20 19.43 -13.62
N ALA A 887 26.19 18.44 -14.53
CA ALA A 887 25.37 18.52 -15.76
C ALA A 887 23.88 18.77 -15.47
N LYS A 888 23.36 18.20 -14.37
CA LYS A 888 21.98 18.41 -13.92
C LYS A 888 21.72 19.83 -13.43
N GLU A 889 22.62 20.40 -12.63
CA GLU A 889 22.50 21.78 -12.15
C GLU A 889 22.61 22.78 -13.30
N ALA A 890 23.53 22.56 -14.25
CA ALA A 890 23.67 23.41 -15.44
C ALA A 890 22.41 23.37 -16.32
N LYS A 891 21.83 22.18 -16.52
CA LYS A 891 20.56 22.02 -17.24
C LYS A 891 19.43 22.81 -16.58
N MET A 892 19.31 22.73 -15.25
CA MET A 892 18.28 23.44 -14.48
C MET A 892 18.39 24.96 -14.61
N VAL A 893 19.61 25.52 -14.55
CA VAL A 893 19.84 26.95 -14.73
C VAL A 893 19.49 27.41 -16.14
N ASN A 894 19.81 26.60 -17.16
CA ASN A 894 19.43 26.89 -18.54
C ASN A 894 17.91 26.84 -18.74
N GLU A 895 17.24 25.82 -18.22
CA GLU A 895 15.79 25.69 -18.26
C GLU A 895 15.08 26.86 -17.58
N ALA A 896 15.62 27.34 -16.44
CA ALA A 896 15.11 28.53 -15.77
C ALA A 896 15.17 29.77 -16.68
N ARG A 897 16.27 29.96 -17.41
CA ARG A 897 16.42 31.09 -18.36
C ARG A 897 15.48 30.97 -19.56
N GLU A 898 15.29 29.77 -20.09
CA GLU A 898 14.42 29.56 -21.24
C GLU A 898 12.95 29.78 -20.89
N THR A 899 12.50 29.26 -19.74
CA THR A 899 11.14 29.47 -19.24
C THR A 899 10.90 30.92 -18.80
N ALA A 900 11.92 31.61 -18.29
CA ALA A 900 11.82 33.04 -17.93
C ALA A 900 11.48 33.93 -19.11
N ARG A 901 11.98 33.61 -20.30
CA ARG A 901 11.64 34.34 -21.54
C ARG A 901 10.16 34.17 -21.89
N LEU A 902 9.64 32.95 -21.78
CA LEU A 902 8.23 32.65 -22.03
C LEU A 902 7.32 33.35 -21.01
N MET A 903 7.72 33.39 -19.75
CA MET A 903 7.01 34.12 -18.70
C MET A 903 7.03 35.63 -18.92
N ALA A 904 8.13 36.19 -19.40
CA ALA A 904 8.22 37.62 -19.69
C ALA A 904 7.29 38.04 -20.85
N GLU A 905 7.07 37.13 -21.81
CA GLU A 905 6.23 37.37 -22.99
C GLU A 905 4.73 37.08 -22.73
N HIS A 906 4.41 35.94 -22.12
CA HIS A 906 3.02 35.46 -21.99
C HIS A 906 2.50 35.43 -20.54
N GLY A 907 3.32 35.79 -19.54
CA GLY A 907 2.90 35.86 -18.14
C GLY A 907 2.33 34.54 -17.61
N ARG A 908 1.23 34.62 -16.86
CA ARG A 908 0.58 33.44 -16.25
C ARG A 908 0.13 32.38 -17.27
N LEU A 909 -0.13 32.76 -18.53
CA LEU A 909 -0.46 31.82 -19.60
C LEU A 909 0.71 30.85 -19.86
N ALA A 910 1.96 31.35 -19.89
CA ALA A 910 3.14 30.50 -20.01
C ALA A 910 3.28 29.55 -18.82
N ALA A 911 3.05 30.03 -17.60
CA ALA A 911 3.09 29.17 -16.41
C ALA A 911 2.09 28.00 -16.53
N LEU A 912 0.86 28.27 -16.99
CA LEU A 912 -0.17 27.24 -17.20
C LEU A 912 0.25 26.18 -18.22
N VAL A 913 0.80 26.59 -19.37
CA VAL A 913 1.25 25.65 -20.40
C VAL A 913 2.48 24.88 -19.93
N LEU A 914 3.40 25.53 -19.20
CA LEU A 914 4.56 24.89 -18.56
C LEU A 914 4.19 23.93 -17.42
N ALA A 915 2.94 23.97 -16.94
CA ALA A 915 2.38 22.95 -16.06
C ALA A 915 1.92 21.68 -16.77
N GLY A 916 1.85 21.68 -18.09
CA GLY A 916 1.54 20.50 -18.86
C GLY A 916 2.54 19.37 -18.62
N LYS A 917 2.03 18.14 -18.47
CA LYS A 917 2.84 16.94 -18.26
C LYS A 917 3.58 16.54 -19.53
N ASN A 918 4.88 16.27 -19.40
CA ASN A 918 5.74 15.78 -20.47
C ASN A 918 5.84 16.70 -21.70
N LEU A 919 5.44 17.97 -21.60
CA LEU A 919 5.57 18.91 -22.71
C LEU A 919 7.01 19.39 -22.85
N SER A 920 7.55 19.35 -24.07
CA SER A 920 8.83 20.01 -24.38
C SER A 920 8.65 21.52 -24.50
N LEU A 921 9.72 22.29 -24.35
CA LEU A 921 9.69 23.74 -24.59
C LEU A 921 9.24 24.10 -26.01
N GLY A 922 9.44 23.20 -26.99
CA GLY A 922 8.89 23.34 -28.34
C GLY A 922 7.36 23.26 -28.36
N ASN A 923 6.77 22.27 -27.68
CA ASN A 923 5.32 22.14 -27.56
C ASN A 923 4.71 23.34 -26.84
N VAL A 924 5.37 23.81 -25.77
CA VAL A 924 4.92 24.98 -24.99
C VAL A 924 4.84 26.22 -25.88
N LYS A 925 5.88 26.50 -26.68
CA LYS A 925 5.90 27.62 -27.64
C LYS A 925 4.81 27.50 -28.70
N GLU A 926 4.53 26.29 -29.19
CA GLU A 926 3.48 26.05 -30.17
C GLU A 926 2.07 26.31 -29.61
N ILE A 927 1.82 25.93 -28.37
CA ILE A 927 0.54 26.21 -27.71
C ILE A 927 0.39 27.72 -27.49
N LEU A 928 1.43 28.39 -26.98
CA LEU A 928 1.43 29.83 -26.70
C LEU A 928 1.35 30.71 -27.96
N SER A 929 1.73 30.20 -29.13
CA SER A 929 1.56 30.92 -30.40
C SER A 929 0.14 30.81 -30.97
N LYS A 930 -0.61 29.77 -30.58
CA LYS A 930 -1.98 29.51 -31.05
C LYS A 930 -3.05 30.07 -30.11
N GLU A 931 -2.76 30.08 -28.81
CA GLU A 931 -3.71 30.48 -27.77
C GLU A 931 -3.15 31.70 -27.03
N THR A 932 -3.92 32.79 -27.00
CA THR A 932 -3.50 34.08 -26.39
C THR A 932 -4.24 34.40 -25.09
N GLN A 933 -5.23 33.59 -24.72
CA GLN A 933 -6.08 33.79 -23.54
C GLN A 933 -6.28 32.48 -22.77
N ILE A 934 -6.58 32.60 -21.47
CA ILE A 934 -6.91 31.46 -20.60
C ILE A 934 -8.40 31.13 -20.79
N GLY A 935 -8.69 30.06 -21.51
CA GLY A 935 -10.05 29.58 -21.76
C GLY A 935 -10.07 28.08 -22.09
N ASP A 936 -11.26 27.51 -22.36
CA ASP A 936 -11.41 26.09 -22.71
C ASP A 936 -10.49 25.63 -23.86
N PRO A 937 -10.30 26.41 -24.96
CA PRO A 937 -9.41 26.02 -26.05
C PRO A 937 -7.96 25.80 -25.61
N LEU A 938 -7.44 26.61 -24.67
CA LEU A 938 -6.11 26.43 -24.11
C LEU A 938 -5.99 25.09 -23.39
N PHE A 939 -6.94 24.78 -22.51
CA PHE A 939 -6.94 23.55 -21.74
C PHE A 939 -7.12 22.31 -22.62
N GLU A 940 -8.00 22.39 -23.63
CA GLU A 940 -8.14 21.35 -24.65
C GLU A 940 -6.81 21.09 -25.37
N ARG A 941 -6.13 22.15 -25.82
CA ARG A 941 -4.90 22.05 -26.59
C ARG A 941 -3.73 21.56 -25.73
N VAL A 942 -3.64 21.98 -24.46
CA VAL A 942 -2.67 21.43 -23.51
C VAL A 942 -2.90 19.93 -23.29
N VAL A 943 -4.15 19.50 -23.05
CA VAL A 943 -4.48 18.07 -22.88
C VAL A 943 -4.16 17.27 -24.13
N GLU A 944 -4.44 17.82 -25.32
CA GLU A 944 -4.13 17.17 -26.59
C GLU A 944 -2.62 17.00 -26.80
N GLU A 945 -1.83 18.04 -26.53
CA GLU A 945 -0.38 17.99 -26.65
C GLU A 945 0.27 17.10 -25.57
N GLU A 946 -0.25 17.08 -24.33
CA GLU A 946 0.19 16.12 -23.30
C GLU A 946 -0.03 14.69 -23.78
N ARG A 947 -1.16 14.45 -24.47
CA ARG A 947 -1.49 13.15 -25.04
C ARG A 947 -0.54 12.77 -26.17
N LYS A 948 -0.16 13.70 -27.05
CA LYS A 948 0.85 13.47 -28.11
C LYS A 948 2.27 13.29 -27.56
N ALA A 949 2.62 14.05 -26.51
CA ALA A 949 3.93 13.99 -25.90
C ALA A 949 4.16 12.68 -25.13
N LEU A 950 3.09 12.16 -24.50
CA LEU A 950 3.08 10.79 -23.98
C LEU A 950 3.48 9.80 -25.07
N THR A 951 2.95 9.90 -26.29
CA THR A 951 3.34 9.02 -27.40
C THR A 951 4.85 9.05 -27.64
N LYS A 952 5.45 10.24 -27.79
CA LYS A 952 6.89 10.43 -28.11
C LYS A 952 7.85 9.94 -27.03
N SER A 953 7.48 9.99 -25.75
CA SER A 953 8.35 9.54 -24.65
C SER A 953 8.59 8.02 -24.59
N PHE A 954 7.77 7.25 -25.31
CA PHE A 954 7.88 5.78 -25.43
C PHE A 954 8.39 5.34 -26.81
N TRP A 955 8.80 6.26 -27.69
CA TRP A 955 9.37 5.95 -29.01
C TRP A 955 10.89 6.12 -29.02
#